data_AF-A0A976AZA7-F1
#
_entry.id   AF-A0A976AZA7-F1
#
_cell.length_a   1.000
_cell.length_b   1.000
_cell.length_c   1.000
_cell.angle_alpha   90.00
_cell.angle_beta   90.00
_cell.angle_gamma   90.00
#
_symmetry.space_group_name_H-M   'P 1'
#
loop_
_entity.id
_entity.type
_entity.pdbx_description
1 polymer ?
#
loop_
_entity_poly.entity_id
_entity_poly.type
_entity_poly.pdbx_seq_one_letter_code
_entity_poly.pdbx_strand_id
1 'polypeptide(L)'
;MLEQPNAGRRKALKLLAGAPMLPLGLASTTLLAGCGGGDDAAVAPAPAPAPGPAATFTSAEFVPMSAPTLATPEAMATTTVGSSLKVSFSDGSSQTYKLAYQPFFVTGDTLPDGKGGTVVAGGYYDINNQPIIDTSVAGKERQFFSDAPDGSSLLTLANPTVPGVKGNTVFAVVQFEYTTRNQGNASMYGLLPSPIAVLTLDQDPATGKLTPVKYHNVDTSGVNGLWITCGASLSPWNTHLSSEEYETDLMDANAVTQLQGYSRNLYGDPARANAYNYGHLPEVTVHPDGTGTIKKHYCLGRISHELVQVMPDERTVLMGDDATNGGLFLFIADQARDLSAGTLYVAKWHQTSGSGPGSATLSWIRLGHATSAEIRALVDGGIRLADIMDVKTADPADASYTRILYNGKPNWVKLVPGMEKAAAFLETHRYAALVGGSLGFTKMEGTTVNIKDKRAYSAMSRIESSMLAGNAANAGDIQVEGPYSGAVYELNLKGGQADKTGTAMASEWVPVDMAAVPALISEDLGGGKMKQQDALGNFANPDKVATPDNLKFSEKLRTLFVGEDSNTHVNNFLWAYNVDTKVLSRVLSCPAGAESTGLHAVDEINGWTYVMSNFQHVGDWESPLHDKVKAQLDPLVRANYKDRFGAAVGYLTGDPTGVRLAKA
;
A
#
# COMPACT_ATOMS: atom_id res chain seq x y z
N MET A 1 -29.07 69.11 -4.81
CA MET A 1 -29.90 67.94 -5.17
C MET A 1 -29.46 67.48 -6.55
N LEU A 2 -29.33 66.16 -6.77
CA LEU A 2 -28.64 65.53 -7.92
C LEU A 2 -27.11 65.71 -7.82
N GLU A 3 -26.25 64.74 -8.16
CA GLU A 3 -26.33 63.68 -9.16
C GLU A 3 -25.19 62.65 -8.91
N GLN A 4 -25.50 61.35 -9.05
CA GLN A 4 -24.72 60.30 -9.74
C GLN A 4 -23.25 59.90 -9.37
N PRO A 5 -22.81 58.68 -9.79
CA PRO A 5 -22.01 57.75 -9.00
C PRO A 5 -20.53 57.61 -9.42
N ASN A 6 -19.72 56.99 -8.56
CA ASN A 6 -18.30 56.73 -8.81
C ASN A 6 -18.08 55.28 -9.26
N ALA A 7 -17.69 55.10 -10.52
CA ALA A 7 -17.35 53.82 -11.14
C ALA A 7 -16.02 53.91 -11.91
N GLY A 8 -15.08 53.02 -11.54
CA GLY A 8 -14.26 52.23 -12.47
C GLY A 8 -13.13 52.87 -13.28
N ARG A 9 -12.07 52.07 -13.53
CA ARG A 9 -11.27 51.89 -14.79
C ARG A 9 -9.87 51.37 -14.43
N ARG A 10 -9.40 50.22 -14.93
CA ARG A 10 -8.97 49.85 -16.31
C ARG A 10 -7.65 50.52 -16.78
N LYS A 11 -6.63 49.65 -16.92
CA LYS A 11 -5.81 49.35 -18.12
C LYS A 11 -5.14 50.48 -18.94
N ALA A 12 -3.80 50.38 -18.98
CA ALA A 12 -2.93 50.12 -20.15
C ALA A 12 -2.58 51.22 -21.20
N LEU A 13 -1.35 51.04 -21.75
CA LEU A 13 -0.66 51.63 -22.93
C LEU A 13 0.37 52.73 -22.56
N LYS A 14 1.62 52.81 -23.05
CA LYS A 14 2.48 52.07 -24.01
C LYS A 14 3.92 52.68 -23.91
N LEU A 15 4.99 51.87 -23.80
CA LEU A 15 6.07 51.62 -24.80
C LEU A 15 6.93 52.82 -25.28
N LEU A 16 8.25 52.84 -24.95
CA LEU A 16 9.41 52.56 -25.84
C LEU A 16 10.78 53.12 -25.34
N ALA A 17 11.84 52.40 -25.76
CA ALA A 17 13.29 52.67 -25.76
C ALA A 17 14.06 52.46 -24.43
N GLY A 18 15.16 51.71 -24.34
CA GLY A 18 15.98 51.02 -25.34
C GLY A 18 16.95 50.04 -24.66
N ALA A 19 17.52 49.15 -25.46
CA ALA A 19 18.31 47.97 -25.12
C ALA A 19 19.72 48.27 -24.50
N PRO A 20 20.48 47.24 -24.08
CA PRO A 20 21.51 47.33 -23.03
C PRO A 20 22.93 47.65 -23.54
N MET A 21 23.75 48.22 -22.67
CA MET A 21 25.19 48.43 -22.90
C MET A 21 26.01 47.39 -22.11
N LEU A 22 26.67 46.50 -22.85
CA LEU A 22 27.86 45.76 -22.43
C LEU A 22 29.03 46.73 -22.17
N PRO A 23 30.07 46.27 -21.45
CA PRO A 23 31.40 46.50 -21.96
C PRO A 23 32.22 45.20 -22.05
N LEU A 24 32.71 44.95 -23.26
CA LEU A 24 33.92 44.17 -23.54
C LEU A 24 35.14 45.00 -23.14
N GLY A 25 36.16 44.35 -22.58
CA GLY A 25 37.46 44.94 -22.31
C GLY A 25 38.50 43.90 -21.92
N LEU A 26 39.08 43.24 -22.93
CA LEU A 26 40.34 42.50 -22.84
C LEU A 26 41.51 43.46 -22.60
N ALA A 27 42.45 43.12 -21.71
CA ALA A 27 43.88 43.35 -21.93
C ALA A 27 44.74 42.62 -20.89
N SER A 28 45.56 41.72 -21.40
CA SER A 28 46.73 41.12 -20.75
C SER A 28 47.84 42.16 -20.56
N THR A 29 48.51 42.15 -19.40
CA THR A 29 49.91 42.59 -19.29
C THR A 29 50.64 41.73 -18.26
N THR A 30 51.68 41.06 -18.75
CA THR A 30 52.79 40.50 -17.97
C THR A 30 53.78 41.62 -17.68
N LEU A 31 54.29 41.73 -16.44
CA LEU A 31 55.55 42.41 -16.15
C LEU A 31 56.19 41.83 -14.87
N LEU A 32 57.46 41.45 -15.04
CA LEU A 32 58.37 40.92 -14.03
C LEU A 32 58.84 41.98 -13.02
N ALA A 33 59.09 41.51 -11.80
CA ALA A 33 60.16 41.82 -10.84
C ALA A 33 60.44 43.29 -10.41
N GLY A 34 60.38 43.49 -9.09
CA GLY A 34 61.06 44.59 -8.39
C GLY A 34 61.23 44.27 -6.90
N CYS A 35 62.46 43.98 -6.47
CA CYS A 35 62.83 43.94 -5.05
C CYS A 35 62.83 45.37 -4.49
N GLY A 36 62.17 45.58 -3.37
CA GLY A 36 62.25 46.83 -2.59
C GLY A 36 61.73 46.57 -1.18
N GLY A 37 62.65 46.49 -0.21
CA GLY A 37 62.32 46.37 1.20
C GLY A 37 61.75 47.66 1.78
N GLY A 38 60.76 47.51 2.64
CA GLY A 38 60.16 48.57 3.45
C GLY A 38 59.15 47.93 4.40
N ASP A 39 59.50 47.88 5.67
CA ASP A 39 58.69 47.29 6.75
C ASP A 39 57.38 48.06 6.92
N ASP A 40 56.28 47.51 6.44
CA ASP A 40 54.93 47.80 6.93
C ASP A 40 54.22 46.46 7.15
N ALA A 41 53.86 46.19 8.41
CA ALA A 41 53.13 44.99 8.79
C ALA A 41 51.77 44.96 8.07
N ALA A 42 51.65 44.10 7.05
CA ALA A 42 50.39 43.85 6.38
C ALA A 42 49.37 43.30 7.40
N VAL A 43 48.29 44.05 7.62
CA VAL A 43 47.13 43.58 8.39
C VAL A 43 46.61 42.32 7.71
N ALA A 44 46.61 41.20 8.44
CA ALA A 44 46.05 39.94 7.94
C ALA A 44 44.60 40.16 7.45
N PRO A 45 44.20 39.60 6.29
CA PRO A 45 42.81 39.67 5.86
C PRO A 45 41.91 39.12 6.96
N ALA A 46 40.82 39.83 7.29
CA ALA A 46 39.84 39.32 8.22
C ALA A 46 39.42 37.89 7.80
N PRO A 47 39.34 36.92 8.73
CA PRO A 47 38.90 35.58 8.39
C PRO A 47 37.54 35.68 7.69
N ALA A 48 37.39 34.95 6.58
CA ALA A 48 36.14 34.88 5.86
C ALA A 48 35.01 34.57 6.87
N PRO A 49 33.85 35.25 6.78
CA PRO A 49 32.72 34.95 7.66
C PRO A 49 32.48 33.45 7.63
N ALA A 50 32.36 32.82 8.81
CA ALA A 50 31.98 31.41 8.88
C ALA A 50 30.74 31.21 7.99
N PRO A 51 30.70 30.16 7.14
CA PRO A 51 29.53 29.90 6.32
C PRO A 51 28.31 29.92 7.21
N GLY A 52 27.29 30.69 6.82
CA GLY A 52 26.02 30.68 7.52
C GLY A 52 25.49 29.24 7.62
N PRO A 53 24.66 28.92 8.63
CA PRO A 53 24.10 27.57 8.76
C PRO A 53 23.42 27.15 7.46
N ALA A 54 23.65 25.90 7.04
CA ALA A 54 23.03 25.35 5.84
C ALA A 54 21.50 25.46 5.93
N ALA A 55 20.86 25.89 4.84
CA ALA A 55 19.42 26.04 4.82
C ALA A 55 18.74 24.68 5.01
N THR A 56 17.78 24.61 5.93
CA THR A 56 17.10 23.36 6.31
C THR A 56 15.77 23.24 5.58
N PHE A 57 15.35 22.00 5.29
CA PHE A 57 14.00 21.69 4.77
C PHE A 57 12.91 22.36 5.62
N THR A 58 11.91 22.95 4.96
CA THR A 58 10.74 23.51 5.64
C THR A 58 9.42 22.90 5.18
N SER A 59 9.24 22.71 3.88
CA SER A 59 8.01 22.15 3.33
C SER A 59 8.20 21.50 1.96
N ALA A 60 7.25 20.64 1.63
CA ALA A 60 7.10 19.96 0.36
C ALA A 60 5.72 20.23 -0.22
N GLU A 61 5.65 20.54 -1.51
CA GLU A 61 4.42 20.76 -2.27
C GLU A 61 4.47 19.96 -3.57
N PHE A 62 3.52 19.05 -3.75
CA PHE A 62 3.35 18.34 -5.02
C PHE A 62 2.60 19.24 -6.00
N VAL A 63 3.20 19.48 -7.17
CA VAL A 63 2.55 20.11 -8.31
C VAL A 63 1.81 19.01 -9.08
N PRO A 64 0.47 19.07 -9.19
CA PRO A 64 -0.32 17.97 -9.72
C PRO A 64 -0.18 17.82 -11.24
N MET A 65 -0.58 16.65 -11.73
CA MET A 65 -0.82 16.40 -13.16
C MET A 65 -2.31 16.18 -13.46
N SER A 66 -2.73 16.46 -14.69
CA SER A 66 -4.06 16.05 -15.19
C SER A 66 -4.10 14.54 -15.47
N ALA A 67 -5.30 13.95 -15.44
CA ALA A 67 -5.51 12.58 -15.91
C ALA A 67 -5.23 12.49 -17.41
N PRO A 68 -4.62 11.39 -17.90
CA PRO A 68 -4.44 11.17 -19.33
C PRO A 68 -5.79 10.96 -20.03
N THR A 69 -5.83 11.19 -21.36
CA THR A 69 -7.05 11.08 -22.17
C THR A 69 -6.74 10.44 -23.52
N LEU A 70 -7.78 10.10 -24.30
CA LEU A 70 -7.61 9.54 -25.64
C LEU A 70 -6.96 10.49 -26.67
N ALA A 71 -6.71 11.75 -26.31
CA ALA A 71 -5.84 12.62 -27.12
C ALA A 71 -4.37 12.16 -27.08
N THR A 72 -3.98 11.35 -26.10
CA THR A 72 -2.65 10.72 -26.00
C THR A 72 -2.82 9.30 -25.43
N PRO A 73 -3.33 8.34 -26.22
CA PRO A 73 -3.69 7.01 -25.75
C PRO A 73 -2.50 6.23 -25.16
N GLU A 74 -1.28 6.50 -25.61
CA GLU A 74 -0.05 5.91 -25.08
C GLU A 74 0.14 6.24 -23.59
N ALA A 75 -0.25 7.45 -23.17
CA ALA A 75 -0.19 7.86 -21.77
C ALA A 75 -1.25 7.19 -20.90
N MET A 76 -2.38 6.74 -21.48
CA MET A 76 -3.35 5.91 -20.77
C MET A 76 -2.92 4.44 -20.72
N ALA A 77 -2.08 3.99 -21.65
CA ALA A 77 -1.63 2.60 -21.76
C ALA A 77 -0.27 2.34 -21.10
N THR A 78 0.29 3.31 -20.38
CA THR A 78 1.58 3.23 -19.66
C THR A 78 1.53 3.99 -18.34
N THR A 79 2.48 3.71 -17.44
CA THR A 79 2.67 4.53 -16.23
C THR A 79 3.10 5.93 -16.64
N THR A 80 2.27 6.94 -16.34
CA THR A 80 2.52 8.33 -16.73
C THR A 80 2.73 9.21 -15.51
N VAL A 81 3.78 10.04 -15.56
CA VAL A 81 4.12 11.04 -14.54
C VAL A 81 4.35 12.38 -15.22
N GLY A 82 3.45 13.34 -14.95
CA GLY A 82 3.58 14.74 -15.36
C GLY A 82 3.70 15.70 -14.17
N SER A 83 3.79 15.16 -12.94
CA SER A 83 3.81 15.92 -11.71
C SER A 83 5.22 16.41 -11.35
N SER A 84 5.33 17.26 -10.34
CA SER A 84 6.61 17.73 -9.80
C SER A 84 6.55 17.86 -8.28
N LEU A 85 7.70 17.89 -7.62
CA LEU A 85 7.81 18.15 -6.19
C LEU A 85 8.62 19.42 -5.95
N LYS A 86 8.01 20.41 -5.32
CA LYS A 86 8.69 21.62 -4.86
C LYS A 86 9.08 21.48 -3.39
N VAL A 87 10.38 21.57 -3.12
CA VAL A 87 10.96 21.58 -1.77
C VAL A 87 11.37 23.00 -1.41
N SER A 88 10.96 23.49 -0.24
CA SER A 88 11.29 24.83 0.26
C SER A 88 12.23 24.75 1.46
N PHE A 89 13.03 25.80 1.66
CA PHE A 89 14.08 25.85 2.69
C PHE A 89 13.97 27.08 3.60
N SER A 90 14.66 27.05 4.73
CA SER A 90 14.62 28.08 5.78
C SER A 90 15.19 29.45 5.37
N ASP A 91 16.00 29.49 4.31
CA ASP A 91 16.55 30.74 3.72
C ASP A 91 15.61 31.39 2.69
N GLY A 92 14.41 30.84 2.52
CA GLY A 92 13.41 31.30 1.55
C GLY A 92 13.62 30.80 0.12
N SER A 93 14.68 30.01 -0.14
CA SER A 93 14.87 29.36 -1.43
C SER A 93 13.99 28.11 -1.59
N SER A 94 13.81 27.66 -2.83
CA SER A 94 13.10 26.42 -3.15
C SER A 94 13.73 25.73 -4.35
N GLN A 95 13.61 24.40 -4.42
CA GLN A 95 14.01 23.56 -5.53
C GLN A 95 12.80 22.76 -6.03
N THR A 96 12.56 22.75 -7.34
CA THR A 96 11.51 21.95 -7.96
C THR A 96 12.13 20.78 -8.71
N TYR A 97 11.68 19.58 -8.37
CA TYR A 97 12.06 18.32 -9.02
C TYR A 97 10.93 17.91 -9.96
N LYS A 98 11.23 17.75 -11.25
CA LYS A 98 10.33 17.04 -12.15
C LYS A 98 10.31 15.57 -11.73
N LEU A 99 9.13 15.02 -11.47
CA LEU A 99 9.02 13.62 -11.07
C LEU A 99 8.96 12.72 -12.30
N ALA A 100 9.45 11.49 -12.14
CA ALA A 100 9.37 10.43 -13.15
C ALA A 100 9.27 9.06 -12.47
N TYR A 101 8.64 8.13 -13.17
CA TYR A 101 8.60 6.71 -12.79
C TYR A 101 9.87 6.00 -13.26
N GLN A 102 10.48 5.21 -12.38
CA GLN A 102 11.68 4.41 -12.66
C GLN A 102 11.39 2.95 -12.33
N PRO A 103 11.17 2.07 -13.33
CA PRO A 103 10.99 0.64 -13.09
C PRO A 103 12.32 -0.02 -12.74
N PHE A 104 12.28 -0.98 -11.82
CA PHE A 104 13.35 -1.96 -11.64
C PHE A 104 13.32 -3.01 -12.77
N PHE A 105 12.13 -3.50 -13.08
CA PHE A 105 11.87 -4.54 -14.09
C PHE A 105 10.36 -4.63 -14.39
N VAL A 106 10.00 -5.42 -15.40
CA VAL A 106 8.65 -5.94 -15.60
C VAL A 106 8.63 -7.43 -15.24
N THR A 107 7.64 -7.90 -14.49
CA THR A 107 7.55 -9.33 -14.10
C THR A 107 7.63 -10.25 -15.31
N GLY A 108 8.28 -11.41 -15.13
CA GLY A 108 8.66 -12.29 -16.24
C GLY A 108 9.96 -11.90 -16.95
N ASP A 109 10.59 -10.76 -16.60
CA ASP A 109 12.02 -10.53 -16.91
C ASP A 109 12.90 -11.52 -16.15
N THR A 110 14.11 -11.77 -16.68
CA THR A 110 15.13 -12.55 -15.96
C THR A 110 16.16 -11.62 -15.34
N LEU A 111 16.42 -11.77 -14.05
CA LEU A 111 17.34 -10.94 -13.28
C LEU A 111 18.49 -11.78 -12.73
N PRO A 112 19.67 -11.19 -12.44
CA PRO A 112 20.79 -11.92 -11.86
C PRO A 112 20.44 -12.55 -10.51
N ASP A 113 20.84 -13.80 -10.29
CA ASP A 113 20.63 -14.52 -9.02
C ASP A 113 21.74 -14.27 -7.98
N GLY A 114 22.78 -13.51 -8.37
CA GLY A 114 23.98 -13.25 -7.58
C GLY A 114 24.98 -14.40 -7.50
N LYS A 115 24.74 -15.51 -8.22
CA LYS A 115 25.58 -16.71 -8.32
C LYS A 115 26.09 -16.97 -9.74
N GLY A 116 25.87 -16.03 -10.66
CA GLY A 116 26.27 -16.13 -12.07
C GLY A 116 25.18 -16.67 -12.99
N GLY A 117 23.98 -16.97 -12.46
CA GLY A 117 22.79 -17.35 -13.22
C GLY A 117 21.74 -16.24 -13.24
N THR A 118 20.53 -16.61 -13.64
CA THR A 118 19.37 -15.72 -13.64
C THR A 118 18.14 -16.41 -13.05
N VAL A 119 17.16 -15.60 -12.66
CA VAL A 119 15.88 -16.02 -12.09
C VAL A 119 14.75 -15.18 -12.68
N VAL A 120 13.58 -15.78 -12.87
CA VAL A 120 12.39 -15.09 -13.38
C VAL A 120 11.80 -14.22 -12.27
N ALA A 121 11.67 -12.92 -12.51
CA ALA A 121 11.07 -11.98 -11.57
C ALA A 121 9.56 -12.25 -11.43
N GLY A 122 9.08 -12.39 -10.19
CA GLY A 122 7.71 -12.76 -9.86
C GLY A 122 7.38 -14.22 -10.16
N GLY A 123 8.40 -15.07 -10.35
CA GLY A 123 8.23 -16.49 -10.69
C GLY A 123 7.63 -17.32 -9.55
N TYR A 124 6.77 -18.29 -9.91
CA TYR A 124 6.13 -19.20 -8.94
C TYR A 124 6.95 -20.45 -8.68
N TYR A 125 6.90 -20.93 -7.43
CA TYR A 125 7.63 -22.11 -6.94
C TYR A 125 6.71 -23.02 -6.11
N ASP A 126 6.92 -24.33 -6.22
CA ASP A 126 6.25 -25.32 -5.41
C ASP A 126 6.89 -25.44 -4.01
N ILE A 127 6.35 -26.32 -3.16
CA ILE A 127 6.85 -26.51 -1.78
C ILE A 127 8.30 -27.03 -1.72
N ASN A 128 8.82 -27.58 -2.82
CA ASN A 128 10.18 -28.10 -2.95
C ASN A 128 11.12 -27.08 -3.63
N ASN A 129 10.69 -25.81 -3.72
CA ASN A 129 11.38 -24.72 -4.39
C ASN A 129 11.69 -25.03 -5.87
N GLN A 130 10.83 -25.80 -6.55
CA GLN A 130 10.91 -26.02 -8.00
C GLN A 130 9.99 -25.04 -8.74
N PRO A 131 10.42 -24.46 -9.88
CA PRO A 131 9.56 -23.62 -10.72
C PRO A 131 8.25 -24.31 -11.11
N ILE A 132 7.12 -23.64 -10.92
CA ILE A 132 5.82 -24.12 -11.42
C ILE A 132 5.70 -23.74 -12.90
N ILE A 133 5.48 -24.74 -13.76
CA ILE A 133 5.45 -24.57 -15.22
C ILE A 133 4.00 -24.47 -15.72
N ASP A 134 3.70 -23.43 -16.48
CA ASP A 134 2.47 -23.29 -17.25
C ASP A 134 2.54 -24.15 -18.52
N THR A 135 1.78 -25.25 -18.51
CA THR A 135 1.64 -26.18 -19.64
C THR A 135 0.29 -26.03 -20.35
N SER A 136 -0.43 -24.94 -20.15
CA SER A 136 -1.79 -24.74 -20.68
C SER A 136 -1.84 -24.61 -22.22
N VAL A 137 -0.71 -24.31 -22.86
CA VAL A 137 -0.57 -24.24 -24.31
C VAL A 137 0.64 -25.07 -24.75
N ALA A 138 0.39 -26.16 -25.48
CA ALA A 138 1.44 -27.05 -25.95
C ALA A 138 2.47 -26.32 -26.82
N GLY A 139 3.76 -26.54 -26.55
CA GLY A 139 4.88 -25.92 -27.26
C GLY A 139 5.17 -24.47 -26.86
N LYS A 140 4.48 -23.95 -25.83
CA LYS A 140 4.73 -22.63 -25.22
C LYS A 140 4.98 -22.72 -23.72
N GLU A 141 5.45 -23.86 -23.23
CA GLU A 141 5.68 -24.09 -21.81
C GLU A 141 6.64 -23.05 -21.23
N ARG A 142 6.28 -22.43 -20.11
CA ARG A 142 7.10 -21.45 -19.40
C ARG A 142 6.86 -21.51 -17.90
N GLN A 143 7.78 -21.02 -17.08
CA GLN A 143 7.48 -20.81 -15.66
C GLN A 143 6.33 -19.79 -15.51
N PHE A 144 5.38 -20.06 -14.62
CA PHE A 144 4.42 -19.04 -14.20
C PHE A 144 5.16 -17.86 -13.56
N PHE A 145 4.72 -16.64 -13.88
CA PHE A 145 5.13 -15.43 -13.17
C PHE A 145 3.91 -14.54 -12.99
N SER A 146 3.93 -13.75 -11.92
CA SER A 146 2.80 -12.94 -11.51
C SER A 146 2.70 -11.67 -12.35
N ASP A 147 1.49 -11.34 -12.78
CA ASP A 147 1.12 -10.02 -13.29
C ASP A 147 0.66 -9.07 -12.17
N ALA A 148 0.79 -9.48 -10.91
CA ALA A 148 0.24 -8.80 -9.74
C ALA A 148 1.29 -8.54 -8.63
N PRO A 149 2.30 -7.68 -8.87
CA PRO A 149 3.17 -7.20 -7.80
C PRO A 149 2.42 -6.23 -6.89
N ASP A 150 2.45 -6.49 -5.59
CA ASP A 150 1.71 -5.72 -4.60
C ASP A 150 2.68 -5.13 -3.56
N GLY A 151 2.45 -5.40 -2.27
CA GLY A 151 3.15 -4.90 -1.11
C GLY A 151 4.67 -4.87 -1.28
N SER A 152 5.26 -3.69 -1.02
CA SER A 152 6.70 -3.50 -1.14
C SER A 152 7.30 -2.75 0.04
N SER A 153 8.58 -2.99 0.30
CA SER A 153 9.34 -2.22 1.30
C SER A 153 10.75 -1.95 0.83
N LEU A 154 11.28 -0.76 1.08
CA LEU A 154 12.65 -0.37 0.78
C LEU A 154 13.38 -0.16 2.11
N LEU A 155 14.56 -0.75 2.26
CA LEU A 155 15.30 -0.71 3.52
C LEU A 155 16.83 -0.79 3.30
N THR A 156 17.57 -0.51 4.37
CA THR A 156 19.04 -0.68 4.42
C THR A 156 19.42 -1.60 5.56
N LEU A 157 20.62 -2.19 5.48
CA LEU A 157 21.23 -2.95 6.57
C LEU A 157 22.59 -2.32 6.90
N ALA A 158 23.05 -2.47 8.14
CA ALA A 158 24.30 -1.85 8.58
C ALA A 158 25.55 -2.43 7.88
N ASN A 159 25.55 -3.72 7.54
CA ASN A 159 26.73 -4.43 7.01
C ASN A 159 26.35 -5.36 5.84
N PRO A 160 25.88 -4.83 4.70
CA PRO A 160 25.59 -5.65 3.53
C PRO A 160 26.88 -6.26 2.95
N THR A 161 26.77 -7.45 2.39
CA THR A 161 27.89 -8.26 1.86
C THR A 161 27.67 -8.68 0.40
N VAL A 162 26.67 -8.08 -0.28
CA VAL A 162 26.32 -8.44 -1.65
C VAL A 162 27.39 -7.94 -2.62
N PRO A 163 28.01 -8.82 -3.44
CA PRO A 163 28.98 -8.40 -4.44
C PRO A 163 28.31 -7.65 -5.59
N GLY A 164 29.08 -6.82 -6.31
CA GLY A 164 28.64 -6.17 -7.55
C GLY A 164 27.95 -4.80 -7.39
N VAL A 165 27.67 -4.37 -6.16
CA VAL A 165 27.20 -3.01 -5.85
C VAL A 165 28.36 -2.02 -5.97
N LYS A 166 28.17 -0.90 -6.69
CA LYS A 166 29.19 0.14 -6.88
C LYS A 166 29.00 1.34 -5.97
N GLY A 167 27.76 1.69 -5.68
CA GLY A 167 27.33 2.75 -4.77
C GLY A 167 26.95 2.22 -3.40
N ASN A 168 25.82 2.70 -2.87
CA ASN A 168 25.29 2.22 -1.59
C ASN A 168 24.37 1.01 -1.81
N THR A 169 24.47 0.00 -0.96
CA THR A 169 23.54 -1.13 -1.02
C THR A 169 22.21 -0.76 -0.39
N VAL A 170 21.12 -0.96 -1.15
CA VAL A 170 19.74 -0.83 -0.69
C VAL A 170 19.02 -2.15 -0.99
N PHE A 171 18.08 -2.55 -0.15
CA PHE A 171 17.25 -3.71 -0.39
C PHE A 171 15.80 -3.30 -0.61
N ALA A 172 15.10 -4.03 -1.48
CA ALA A 172 13.66 -4.02 -1.50
C ALA A 172 13.11 -5.43 -1.24
N VAL A 173 11.98 -5.53 -0.55
CA VAL A 173 11.17 -6.75 -0.49
C VAL A 173 9.90 -6.47 -1.27
N VAL A 174 9.52 -7.39 -2.17
CA VAL A 174 8.33 -7.27 -3.03
C VAL A 174 7.58 -8.58 -3.00
N GLN A 175 6.28 -8.52 -2.70
CA GLN A 175 5.37 -9.66 -2.77
C GLN A 175 4.47 -9.57 -4.00
N PHE A 176 3.89 -10.70 -4.37
CA PHE A 176 3.11 -10.85 -5.59
C PHE A 176 1.82 -11.59 -5.28
N GLU A 177 0.70 -10.88 -5.37
CA GLU A 177 -0.59 -11.31 -4.84
C GLU A 177 -1.09 -12.57 -5.54
N TYR A 178 -1.28 -12.51 -6.86
CA TYR A 178 -1.80 -13.61 -7.67
C TYR A 178 -1.30 -13.60 -9.12
N THR A 179 -1.81 -14.54 -9.93
CA THR A 179 -1.71 -14.51 -11.39
C THR A 179 -3.10 -14.47 -11.97
N THR A 180 -3.41 -13.52 -12.84
CA THR A 180 -4.77 -13.37 -13.37
C THR A 180 -5.16 -14.57 -14.22
N ARG A 181 -4.26 -15.02 -15.10
CA ARG A 181 -4.56 -16.04 -16.12
C ARG A 181 -3.34 -16.86 -16.55
N ASN A 182 -3.58 -18.08 -16.99
CA ASN A 182 -2.56 -18.88 -17.70
C ASN A 182 -2.51 -18.52 -19.20
N GLN A 183 -1.55 -19.09 -19.94
CA GLN A 183 -1.42 -18.85 -21.39
C GLN A 183 -2.64 -19.31 -22.20
N GLY A 184 -3.42 -20.25 -21.69
CA GLY A 184 -4.72 -20.67 -22.22
C GLY A 184 -5.88 -19.72 -21.90
N ASN A 185 -5.63 -18.60 -21.20
CA ASN A 185 -6.60 -17.62 -20.70
C ASN A 185 -7.58 -18.15 -19.63
N ALA A 186 -7.32 -19.30 -19.01
CA ALA A 186 -8.07 -19.72 -17.83
C ALA A 186 -7.62 -18.92 -16.61
N SER A 187 -8.55 -18.57 -15.73
CA SER A 187 -8.25 -17.85 -14.49
C SER A 187 -7.28 -18.65 -13.61
N MET A 188 -6.32 -17.96 -13.01
CA MET A 188 -5.37 -18.51 -12.03
C MET A 188 -5.48 -17.82 -10.66
N TYR A 189 -6.50 -16.99 -10.45
CA TYR A 189 -6.71 -16.25 -9.21
C TYR A 189 -6.82 -17.19 -8.00
N GLY A 190 -5.93 -17.02 -7.03
CA GLY A 190 -5.82 -17.84 -5.82
C GLY A 190 -5.48 -19.32 -6.06
N LEU A 191 -4.97 -19.70 -7.24
CA LEU A 191 -4.62 -21.08 -7.55
C LEU A 191 -3.12 -21.38 -7.42
N LEU A 192 -2.28 -20.37 -7.19
CA LEU A 192 -0.83 -20.50 -7.10
C LEU A 192 -0.32 -19.91 -5.78
N PRO A 193 0.80 -20.43 -5.21
CA PRO A 193 1.40 -19.87 -4.00
C PRO A 193 2.05 -18.51 -4.27
N SER A 194 1.65 -17.47 -3.55
CA SER A 194 2.13 -16.10 -3.76
C SER A 194 3.66 -16.01 -3.61
N PRO A 195 4.38 -15.51 -4.62
CA PRO A 195 5.81 -15.27 -4.54
C PRO A 195 6.15 -14.08 -3.63
N ILE A 196 7.34 -14.11 -3.04
CA ILE A 196 7.92 -12.96 -2.35
C ILE A 196 9.44 -12.98 -2.51
N ALA A 197 10.04 -11.82 -2.79
CA ALA A 197 11.44 -11.74 -3.16
C ALA A 197 12.18 -10.56 -2.52
N VAL A 198 13.48 -10.77 -2.28
CA VAL A 198 14.44 -9.73 -1.92
C VAL A 198 15.19 -9.29 -3.18
N LEU A 199 15.15 -7.99 -3.44
CA LEU A 199 15.96 -7.31 -4.44
C LEU A 199 17.14 -6.67 -3.74
N THR A 200 18.35 -6.84 -4.28
CA THR A 200 19.48 -5.98 -3.96
C THR A 200 19.62 -4.91 -5.03
N LEU A 201 19.71 -3.66 -4.61
CA LEU A 201 19.79 -2.48 -5.44
C LEU A 201 21.12 -1.75 -5.21
N ASP A 202 21.73 -1.30 -6.30
CA ASP A 202 22.83 -0.35 -6.30
C ASP A 202 22.25 1.08 -6.35
N GLN A 203 22.39 1.82 -5.27
CA GLN A 203 22.01 3.22 -5.18
C GLN A 203 23.21 4.11 -5.55
N ASP A 204 23.11 4.82 -6.67
CA ASP A 204 24.10 5.80 -7.08
C ASP A 204 24.19 6.95 -6.04
N PRO A 205 25.35 7.17 -5.39
CA PRO A 205 25.50 8.22 -4.37
C PRO A 205 25.35 9.65 -4.92
N ALA A 206 25.58 9.86 -6.22
CA ALA A 206 25.50 11.16 -6.87
C ALA A 206 24.09 11.51 -7.35
N THR A 207 23.31 10.50 -7.79
CA THR A 207 21.99 10.72 -8.39
C THR A 207 20.82 10.15 -7.60
N GLY A 208 21.06 9.20 -6.70
CA GLY A 208 20.02 8.46 -5.99
C GLY A 208 19.33 7.41 -6.85
N LYS A 209 19.77 7.18 -8.09
CA LYS A 209 19.18 6.13 -8.94
C LYS A 209 19.42 4.76 -8.33
N LEU A 210 18.35 3.97 -8.22
CA LEU A 210 18.37 2.59 -7.78
C LEU A 210 18.40 1.66 -8.99
N THR A 211 19.37 0.74 -9.05
CA THR A 211 19.53 -0.24 -10.14
C THR A 211 19.58 -1.67 -9.59
N PRO A 212 18.79 -2.63 -10.10
CA PRO A 212 18.85 -4.02 -9.64
C PRO A 212 20.22 -4.67 -9.86
N VAL A 213 20.72 -5.35 -8.83
CA VAL A 213 21.98 -6.12 -8.85
C VAL A 213 21.72 -7.62 -8.66
N LYS A 214 20.78 -7.97 -7.78
CA LYS A 214 20.44 -9.35 -7.45
C LYS A 214 18.94 -9.47 -7.17
N TYR A 215 18.34 -10.57 -7.59
CA TYR A 215 16.98 -10.97 -7.25
C TYR A 215 17.02 -12.34 -6.56
N HIS A 216 16.32 -12.46 -5.42
CA HIS A 216 16.28 -13.69 -4.64
C HIS A 216 14.86 -13.97 -4.16
N ASN A 217 14.29 -15.10 -4.61
CA ASN A 217 13.04 -15.60 -4.04
C ASN A 217 13.27 -16.07 -2.61
N VAL A 218 12.43 -15.62 -1.70
CA VAL A 218 12.45 -16.08 -0.31
C VAL A 218 11.83 -17.47 -0.26
N ASP A 219 12.50 -18.41 0.40
CA ASP A 219 11.98 -19.77 0.60
C ASP A 219 10.80 -19.75 1.57
N THR A 220 9.60 -20.09 1.09
CA THR A 220 8.35 -20.11 1.87
C THR A 220 7.96 -21.50 2.34
N SER A 221 8.77 -22.54 2.06
CA SER A 221 8.46 -23.92 2.42
C SER A 221 8.30 -24.12 3.93
N GLY A 222 9.08 -23.40 4.74
CA GLY A 222 9.02 -23.43 6.20
C GLY A 222 7.74 -22.86 6.82
N VAL A 223 6.92 -22.15 6.01
CA VAL A 223 5.63 -21.56 6.42
C VAL A 223 4.45 -22.09 5.60
N ASN A 224 4.64 -23.23 4.91
CA ASN A 224 3.62 -23.91 4.10
C ASN A 224 3.15 -23.12 2.86
N GLY A 225 4.02 -22.28 2.29
CA GLY A 225 3.65 -21.37 1.20
C GLY A 225 2.88 -20.14 1.68
N LEU A 226 2.64 -19.21 0.77
CA LEU A 226 1.88 -17.99 1.01
C LEU A 226 0.57 -18.00 0.20
N TRP A 227 -0.46 -17.39 0.77
CA TRP A 227 -1.80 -17.31 0.20
C TRP A 227 -2.17 -15.85 -0.09
N ILE A 228 -2.40 -15.51 -1.36
CA ILE A 228 -2.95 -14.24 -1.85
C ILE A 228 -2.36 -13.05 -1.05
N THR A 229 -1.07 -12.79 -1.24
CA THR A 229 -0.39 -11.79 -0.42
C THR A 229 -0.65 -10.37 -0.92
N CYS A 230 -1.33 -9.53 -0.13
CA CYS A 230 -1.79 -8.21 -0.59
C CYS A 230 -0.82 -7.05 -0.26
N GLY A 231 -1.26 -6.02 0.45
CA GLY A 231 -0.41 -4.93 0.90
C GLY A 231 0.70 -5.34 1.89
N ALA A 232 1.58 -4.38 2.19
CA ALA A 232 2.68 -4.61 3.13
C ALA A 232 3.10 -3.34 3.89
N SER A 233 3.81 -3.53 4.99
CA SER A 233 4.46 -2.44 5.73
C SER A 233 5.88 -2.80 6.17
N LEU A 234 6.71 -1.78 6.37
CA LEU A 234 8.01 -1.94 7.03
C LEU A 234 7.82 -1.76 8.54
N SER A 235 8.24 -2.74 9.33
CA SER A 235 8.22 -2.65 10.78
C SER A 235 9.23 -1.61 11.30
N PRO A 236 9.03 -1.05 12.51
CA PRO A 236 10.03 -0.20 13.16
C PRO A 236 11.40 -0.88 13.40
N TRP A 237 11.44 -2.21 13.38
CA TRP A 237 12.66 -3.01 13.51
C TRP A 237 13.19 -3.52 12.17
N ASN A 238 12.78 -2.90 11.07
CA ASN A 238 13.38 -3.04 9.74
C ASN A 238 13.19 -4.42 9.10
N THR A 239 12.00 -4.98 9.27
CA THR A 239 11.52 -6.21 8.60
C THR A 239 10.28 -5.90 7.77
N HIS A 240 10.06 -6.67 6.72
CA HIS A 240 8.90 -6.52 5.84
C HIS A 240 7.74 -7.36 6.39
N LEU A 241 6.63 -6.71 6.72
CA LEU A 241 5.38 -7.32 7.15
C LEU A 241 4.48 -7.43 5.93
N SER A 242 4.33 -8.66 5.44
CA SER A 242 3.41 -9.06 4.38
C SER A 242 2.03 -9.35 4.99
N SER A 243 1.03 -9.68 4.18
CA SER A 243 -0.32 -10.00 4.63
C SER A 243 -0.93 -11.06 3.73
N GLU A 244 -1.60 -12.07 4.30
CA GLU A 244 -2.41 -13.02 3.52
C GLU A 244 -3.88 -12.59 3.57
N GLU A 245 -4.47 -12.37 2.41
CA GLU A 245 -5.85 -11.88 2.22
C GLU A 245 -6.81 -13.03 1.87
N TYR A 246 -8.12 -12.81 2.04
CA TYR A 246 -9.21 -13.72 1.68
C TYR A 246 -9.02 -15.14 2.21
N GLU A 247 -9.03 -15.27 3.53
CA GLU A 247 -8.89 -16.57 4.16
C GLU A 247 -9.99 -17.53 3.71
N THR A 248 -9.64 -18.79 3.40
CA THR A 248 -10.62 -19.77 2.92
C THR A 248 -11.73 -19.97 3.97
N ASP A 249 -12.99 -19.70 3.59
CA ASP A 249 -14.16 -20.10 4.35
C ASP A 249 -14.50 -21.58 4.08
N LEU A 250 -14.37 -22.42 5.11
CA LEU A 250 -14.66 -23.86 5.02
C LEU A 250 -16.16 -24.17 4.78
N MET A 251 -17.04 -23.19 4.95
CA MET A 251 -18.47 -23.32 4.64
C MET A 251 -18.80 -22.96 3.18
N ASP A 252 -17.85 -22.42 2.42
CA ASP A 252 -18.00 -22.09 1.00
C ASP A 252 -17.30 -23.14 0.11
N ALA A 253 -18.10 -23.90 -0.64
CA ALA A 253 -17.61 -24.93 -1.55
C ALA A 253 -16.68 -24.37 -2.66
N ASN A 254 -16.89 -23.13 -3.09
CA ASN A 254 -16.04 -22.50 -4.10
C ASN A 254 -14.66 -22.15 -3.51
N ALA A 255 -14.64 -21.59 -2.30
CA ALA A 255 -13.39 -21.31 -1.59
C ALA A 255 -12.60 -22.60 -1.32
N VAL A 256 -13.27 -23.67 -0.89
CA VAL A 256 -12.64 -24.98 -0.73
C VAL A 256 -12.08 -25.52 -2.06
N THR A 257 -12.81 -25.34 -3.17
CA THR A 257 -12.32 -25.74 -4.51
C THR A 257 -11.10 -24.94 -4.93
N GLN A 258 -11.06 -23.64 -4.65
CA GLN A 258 -9.89 -22.79 -4.89
C GLN A 258 -8.68 -23.27 -4.08
N LEU A 259 -8.87 -23.56 -2.78
CA LEU A 259 -7.83 -24.12 -1.91
C LEU A 259 -7.29 -25.46 -2.44
N GLN A 260 -8.15 -26.32 -2.99
CA GLN A 260 -7.70 -27.57 -3.62
C GLN A 260 -6.87 -27.33 -4.88
N GLY A 261 -7.21 -26.31 -5.68
CA GLY A 261 -6.42 -25.87 -6.82
C GLY A 261 -5.06 -25.34 -6.41
N TYR A 262 -5.04 -24.45 -5.42
CA TYR A 262 -3.81 -23.98 -4.75
C TYR A 262 -2.95 -25.16 -4.26
N SER A 263 -3.57 -26.09 -3.53
CA SER A 263 -2.90 -27.26 -2.96
C SER A 263 -2.26 -28.14 -4.03
N ARG A 264 -2.94 -28.32 -5.16
CA ARG A 264 -2.38 -29.07 -6.30
C ARG A 264 -1.13 -28.40 -6.86
N ASN A 265 -1.12 -27.08 -7.01
CA ASN A 265 0.03 -26.37 -7.56
C ASN A 265 1.19 -26.28 -6.56
N LEU A 266 0.92 -26.09 -5.27
CA LEU A 266 1.97 -25.99 -4.25
C LEU A 266 2.55 -27.36 -3.86
N TYR A 267 1.69 -28.38 -3.67
CA TYR A 267 2.08 -29.66 -3.09
C TYR A 267 2.06 -30.84 -4.07
N GLY A 268 1.48 -30.68 -5.26
CA GLY A 268 1.17 -31.80 -6.16
C GLY A 268 -0.03 -32.65 -5.72
N ASP A 269 -0.71 -32.28 -4.64
CA ASP A 269 -1.84 -33.01 -4.06
C ASP A 269 -2.96 -32.03 -3.69
N PRO A 270 -4.17 -32.14 -4.28
CA PRO A 270 -5.28 -31.23 -3.97
C PRO A 270 -5.80 -31.33 -2.53
N ALA A 271 -5.49 -32.40 -1.77
CA ALA A 271 -6.01 -32.62 -0.42
C ALA A 271 -5.03 -32.22 0.70
N ARG A 272 -3.81 -31.79 0.36
CA ARG A 272 -2.74 -31.59 1.35
C ARG A 272 -2.81 -30.25 2.08
N ALA A 273 -3.27 -29.18 1.44
CA ALA A 273 -3.34 -27.86 2.07
C ALA A 273 -4.40 -27.83 3.18
N ASN A 274 -4.02 -27.29 4.34
CA ASN A 274 -4.93 -26.99 5.44
C ASN A 274 -5.29 -25.50 5.41
N ALA A 275 -6.59 -25.17 5.38
CA ALA A 275 -7.08 -23.79 5.36
C ALA A 275 -6.55 -22.94 6.53
N TYR A 276 -6.31 -23.55 7.69
CA TYR A 276 -5.80 -22.85 8.88
C TYR A 276 -4.30 -22.53 8.82
N ASN A 277 -3.56 -23.00 7.80
CA ASN A 277 -2.18 -22.56 7.56
C ASN A 277 -2.08 -21.15 6.95
N TYR A 278 -3.20 -20.60 6.46
CA TYR A 278 -3.26 -19.37 5.67
C TYR A 278 -4.21 -18.33 6.26
N GLY A 279 -4.07 -17.07 5.83
CA GLY A 279 -4.80 -15.92 6.34
C GLY A 279 -4.13 -15.30 7.57
N HIS A 280 -2.79 -15.40 7.67
CA HIS A 280 -2.00 -14.86 8.79
C HIS A 280 -0.97 -13.86 8.28
N LEU A 281 -0.32 -13.13 9.19
CA LEU A 281 0.74 -12.16 8.86
C LEU A 281 2.11 -12.83 8.65
N PRO A 282 2.69 -12.87 7.43
CA PRO A 282 4.07 -13.27 7.22
C PRO A 282 5.05 -12.11 7.47
N GLU A 283 6.24 -12.40 7.99
CA GLU A 283 7.30 -11.42 8.22
C GLU A 283 8.61 -11.90 7.57
N VAL A 284 9.17 -11.08 6.68
CA VAL A 284 10.45 -11.32 6.01
C VAL A 284 11.56 -10.52 6.68
N THR A 285 12.62 -11.22 7.07
CA THR A 285 13.89 -10.63 7.51
C THR A 285 14.90 -10.71 6.37
N VAL A 286 15.42 -9.57 5.94
CA VAL A 286 16.48 -9.49 4.92
C VAL A 286 17.84 -9.76 5.56
N HIS A 287 18.67 -10.56 4.89
CA HIS A 287 20.02 -10.89 5.33
C HIS A 287 21.09 -10.02 4.65
N PRO A 288 22.26 -9.85 5.29
CA PRO A 288 23.38 -9.10 4.71
C PRO A 288 23.79 -9.50 3.29
N ASP A 289 23.62 -10.77 2.90
CA ASP A 289 23.98 -11.29 1.59
C ASP A 289 22.88 -11.10 0.52
N GLY A 290 21.80 -10.38 0.86
CA GLY A 290 20.66 -10.14 -0.04
C GLY A 290 19.76 -11.35 -0.24
N THR A 291 19.83 -12.33 0.66
CA THR A 291 18.79 -13.36 0.83
C THR A 291 17.79 -12.94 1.91
N GLY A 292 16.80 -13.77 2.22
CA GLY A 292 15.89 -13.53 3.33
C GLY A 292 15.26 -14.79 3.90
N THR A 293 14.76 -14.68 5.12
CA THR A 293 13.96 -15.72 5.80
C THR A 293 12.59 -15.21 6.14
N ILE A 294 11.62 -16.12 6.22
CA ILE A 294 10.23 -15.81 6.53
C ILE A 294 9.75 -16.58 7.77
N LYS A 295 8.85 -15.95 8.53
CA LYS A 295 8.03 -16.60 9.58
C LYS A 295 6.60 -16.09 9.47
N LYS A 296 5.65 -16.76 10.12
CA LYS A 296 4.22 -16.43 10.11
C LYS A 296 3.71 -16.23 11.54
N HIS A 297 2.95 -15.16 11.77
CA HIS A 297 2.43 -14.79 13.09
C HIS A 297 0.94 -15.15 13.23
N TYR A 298 0.70 -16.32 13.79
CA TYR A 298 -0.65 -16.89 13.97
C TYR A 298 -1.46 -16.22 15.08
N CYS A 299 -0.81 -15.51 16.01
CA CYS A 299 -1.50 -14.84 17.13
C CYS A 299 -2.07 -13.46 16.78
N LEU A 300 -1.94 -12.98 15.53
CA LEU A 300 -2.59 -11.74 15.10
C LEU A 300 -4.02 -11.97 14.59
N GLY A 301 -4.50 -13.21 14.61
CA GLY A 301 -5.82 -13.58 14.13
C GLY A 301 -5.84 -13.91 12.65
N ARG A 302 -6.80 -14.74 12.27
CA ARG A 302 -7.03 -15.17 10.89
C ARG A 302 -8.20 -14.37 10.31
N ILE A 303 -7.86 -13.35 9.54
CA ILE A 303 -8.76 -12.40 8.87
C ILE A 303 -8.23 -12.12 7.45
N SER A 304 -8.95 -11.32 6.69
CA SER A 304 -8.51 -10.88 5.37
C SER A 304 -7.57 -9.69 5.53
N HIS A 305 -6.30 -9.98 5.82
CA HIS A 305 -5.31 -8.92 6.06
C HIS A 305 -4.97 -8.24 4.73
N GLU A 306 -5.36 -6.98 4.59
CA GLU A 306 -4.81 -6.12 3.52
C GLU A 306 -3.36 -5.79 3.85
N LEU A 307 -3.17 -4.99 4.91
CA LEU A 307 -1.89 -4.69 5.52
C LEU A 307 -2.04 -4.33 6.98
N VAL A 308 -0.93 -4.42 7.70
CA VAL A 308 -0.90 -4.03 9.12
C VAL A 308 0.01 -2.83 9.34
N GLN A 309 -0.35 -1.98 10.29
CA GLN A 309 0.48 -0.85 10.71
C GLN A 309 0.94 -1.06 12.16
N VAL A 310 2.24 -1.30 12.34
CA VAL A 310 2.86 -1.29 13.67
C VAL A 310 3.09 0.15 14.12
N MET A 311 2.66 0.47 15.34
CA MET A 311 2.76 1.81 15.92
C MET A 311 4.16 2.07 16.51
N PRO A 312 4.51 3.34 16.79
CA PRO A 312 5.83 3.71 17.30
C PRO A 312 6.20 3.17 18.69
N ASP A 313 5.25 2.58 19.43
CA ASP A 313 5.55 1.83 20.65
C ASP A 313 6.12 0.43 20.37
N GLU A 314 6.23 0.06 19.08
CA GLU A 314 6.76 -1.20 18.56
C GLU A 314 6.01 -2.43 19.09
N ARG A 315 4.76 -2.24 19.53
CA ARG A 315 3.91 -3.27 20.12
C ARG A 315 2.53 -3.32 19.51
N THR A 316 1.94 -2.14 19.31
CA THR A 316 0.55 -2.00 18.88
C THR A 316 0.48 -2.15 17.37
N VAL A 317 -0.40 -3.02 16.89
CA VAL A 317 -0.61 -3.32 15.48
C VAL A 317 -2.06 -3.05 15.14
N LEU A 318 -2.31 -2.06 14.28
CA LEU A 318 -3.62 -1.75 13.75
C LEU A 318 -3.83 -2.51 12.44
N MET A 319 -4.98 -3.16 12.31
CA MET A 319 -5.28 -4.07 11.20
C MET A 319 -6.68 -3.79 10.67
N GLY A 320 -6.74 -3.48 9.37
CA GLY A 320 -7.97 -3.52 8.59
C GLY A 320 -8.36 -4.96 8.26
N ASP A 321 -9.48 -5.11 7.60
CA ASP A 321 -10.07 -6.39 7.24
C ASP A 321 -10.82 -6.23 5.92
N ASP A 322 -10.18 -6.70 4.86
CA ASP A 322 -10.73 -6.65 3.52
C ASP A 322 -11.77 -7.76 3.33
N ALA A 323 -12.97 -7.52 3.85
CA ALA A 323 -14.08 -8.44 3.72
C ALA A 323 -15.41 -7.71 3.75
N THR A 324 -16.42 -8.29 3.08
CA THR A 324 -17.81 -7.97 3.40
C THR A 324 -18.13 -8.46 4.81
N ASN A 325 -18.70 -7.58 5.64
CA ASN A 325 -18.79 -7.78 7.10
C ASN A 325 -17.42 -7.83 7.81
N GLY A 326 -16.42 -7.10 7.30
CA GLY A 326 -15.13 -6.91 7.94
C GLY A 326 -15.17 -6.08 9.22
N GLY A 327 -14.14 -6.22 10.04
CA GLY A 327 -13.93 -5.49 11.30
C GLY A 327 -12.72 -4.56 11.31
N LEU A 328 -12.58 -3.78 12.38
CA LEU A 328 -11.33 -3.09 12.71
C LEU A 328 -10.68 -3.79 13.90
N PHE A 329 -9.43 -4.23 13.74
CA PHE A 329 -8.73 -5.03 14.73
C PHE A 329 -7.49 -4.32 15.27
N LEU A 330 -7.14 -4.67 16.50
CA LEU A 330 -5.93 -4.21 17.16
C LEU A 330 -5.25 -5.39 17.84
N PHE A 331 -3.95 -5.55 17.65
CA PHE A 331 -3.13 -6.49 18.39
C PHE A 331 -2.11 -5.70 19.23
N ILE A 332 -1.91 -6.09 20.48
CA ILE A 332 -0.89 -5.50 21.35
C ILE A 332 0.07 -6.61 21.77
N ALA A 333 1.31 -6.52 21.29
CA ALA A 333 2.37 -7.46 21.62
C ALA A 333 2.80 -7.36 23.09
N ASP A 334 3.12 -8.52 23.68
CA ASP A 334 3.61 -8.59 25.06
C ASP A 334 4.96 -7.87 25.22
N GLN A 335 5.79 -7.91 24.17
CA GLN A 335 7.11 -7.28 24.11
C GLN A 335 7.25 -6.41 22.87
N ALA A 336 7.97 -5.29 23.00
CA ALA A 336 8.30 -4.44 21.87
C ALA A 336 9.18 -5.20 20.87
N ARG A 337 8.90 -5.05 19.58
CA ARG A 337 9.60 -5.70 18.46
C ARG A 337 9.44 -7.22 18.37
N ASP A 338 8.51 -7.80 19.12
CA ASP A 338 8.24 -9.24 19.07
C ASP A 338 6.74 -9.51 18.97
N LEU A 339 6.29 -9.80 17.75
CA LEU A 339 4.90 -10.14 17.45
C LEU A 339 4.54 -11.61 17.77
N SER A 340 5.44 -12.38 18.40
CA SER A 340 5.21 -13.81 18.67
C SER A 340 4.16 -14.09 19.75
N ALA A 341 3.79 -13.09 20.57
CA ALA A 341 2.79 -13.22 21.63
C ALA A 341 2.10 -11.88 21.92
N GLY A 342 0.81 -11.92 22.22
CA GLY A 342 0.06 -10.72 22.59
C GLY A 342 -1.44 -10.92 22.68
N THR A 343 -2.16 -9.80 22.80
CA THR A 343 -3.61 -9.76 22.95
C THR A 343 -4.28 -9.17 21.71
N LEU A 344 -5.29 -9.86 21.19
CA LEU A 344 -6.10 -9.44 20.04
C LEU A 344 -7.42 -8.80 20.50
N TYR A 345 -7.81 -7.72 19.84
CA TYR A 345 -9.02 -6.95 20.09
C TYR A 345 -9.76 -6.65 18.79
N VAL A 346 -11.08 -6.47 18.90
CA VAL A 346 -11.95 -5.94 17.83
C VAL A 346 -12.64 -4.66 18.29
N ALA A 347 -12.82 -3.72 17.38
CA ALA A 347 -13.53 -2.49 17.65
C ALA A 347 -15.05 -2.71 17.73
N LYS A 348 -15.70 -1.92 18.57
CA LYS A 348 -17.13 -1.63 18.55
C LYS A 348 -17.33 -0.20 18.03
N TRP A 349 -18.09 -0.07 16.95
CA TRP A 349 -18.41 1.17 16.26
C TRP A 349 -19.67 1.79 16.85
N HIS A 350 -19.51 2.87 17.64
CA HIS A 350 -20.64 3.62 18.17
C HIS A 350 -20.96 4.78 17.22
N GLN A 351 -21.79 4.48 16.22
CA GLN A 351 -22.13 5.41 15.14
C GLN A 351 -22.63 6.76 15.69
N THR A 352 -21.96 7.84 15.31
CA THR A 352 -22.34 9.23 15.61
C THR A 352 -22.99 9.92 14.42
N SER A 353 -22.72 9.46 13.20
CA SER A 353 -23.37 9.90 11.96
C SER A 353 -23.44 8.75 10.97
N GLY A 354 -24.56 8.62 10.27
CA GLY A 354 -24.69 7.75 9.08
C GLY A 354 -24.63 8.53 7.75
N SER A 355 -24.50 9.86 7.80
CA SER A 355 -24.52 10.66 6.57
C SER A 355 -23.23 10.51 5.78
N GLY A 356 -23.35 10.30 4.46
CA GLY A 356 -22.20 9.97 3.62
C GLY A 356 -21.46 8.75 4.15
N PRO A 357 -20.13 8.80 4.33
CA PRO A 357 -19.37 7.69 4.92
C PRO A 357 -19.64 7.49 6.42
N GLY A 358 -20.28 8.46 7.07
CA GLY A 358 -20.54 8.39 8.50
C GLY A 358 -19.32 8.65 9.39
N SER A 359 -19.52 8.48 10.69
CA SER A 359 -18.51 8.63 11.73
C SER A 359 -18.91 7.90 13.01
N ALA A 360 -17.94 7.62 13.89
CA ALA A 360 -18.19 7.02 15.19
C ALA A 360 -17.17 7.35 16.26
N THR A 361 -17.57 7.10 17.50
CA THR A 361 -16.62 6.82 18.60
C THR A 361 -16.35 5.31 18.69
N LEU A 362 -15.19 4.93 19.20
CA LEU A 362 -14.74 3.55 19.25
C LEU A 362 -14.53 3.08 20.70
N SER A 363 -14.85 1.81 20.94
CA SER A 363 -14.43 1.07 22.14
C SER A 363 -13.95 -0.32 21.73
N TRP A 364 -13.22 -1.02 22.59
CA TRP A 364 -12.53 -2.24 22.20
C TRP A 364 -13.01 -3.45 22.99
N ILE A 365 -13.16 -4.58 22.31
CA ILE A 365 -13.52 -5.87 22.90
C ILE A 365 -12.32 -6.79 22.77
N ARG A 366 -11.81 -7.30 23.89
CA ARG A 366 -10.77 -8.31 23.91
C ARG A 366 -11.30 -9.62 23.34
N LEU A 367 -10.60 -10.17 22.35
CA LEU A 367 -10.89 -11.49 21.79
C LEU A 367 -10.12 -12.59 22.51
N GLY A 368 -8.82 -12.40 22.74
CA GLY A 368 -7.99 -13.43 23.36
C GLY A 368 -6.53 -13.02 23.50
N HIS A 369 -5.77 -13.82 24.24
CA HIS A 369 -4.30 -13.75 24.30
C HIS A 369 -3.72 -15.12 23.94
N ALA A 370 -2.67 -15.12 23.12
CA ALA A 370 -1.95 -16.32 22.72
C ALA A 370 -0.56 -16.00 22.21
N THR A 371 0.27 -17.03 22.15
CA THR A 371 1.49 -17.04 21.33
C THR A 371 1.21 -17.64 19.95
N SER A 372 1.97 -17.24 18.93
CA SER A 372 1.91 -17.84 17.60
C SER A 372 2.22 -19.33 17.63
N ALA A 373 3.09 -19.79 18.54
CA ALA A 373 3.42 -21.20 18.70
C ALA A 373 2.23 -22.03 19.22
N GLU A 374 1.45 -21.50 20.16
CA GLU A 374 0.23 -22.17 20.65
C GLU A 374 -0.79 -22.35 19.53
N ILE A 375 -1.03 -21.31 18.73
CA ILE A 375 -2.02 -21.38 17.64
C ILE A 375 -1.53 -22.32 16.54
N ARG A 376 -0.25 -22.23 16.17
CA ARG A 376 0.35 -23.18 15.22
C ARG A 376 0.23 -24.63 15.70
N ALA A 377 0.44 -24.90 16.99
CA ALA A 377 0.31 -26.25 17.53
C ALA A 377 -1.13 -26.80 17.41
N LEU A 378 -2.16 -25.95 17.48
CA LEU A 378 -3.54 -26.37 17.22
C LEU A 378 -3.72 -26.79 15.74
N VAL A 379 -3.17 -25.99 14.82
CA VAL A 379 -3.24 -26.26 13.38
C VAL A 379 -2.49 -27.54 13.01
N ASP A 380 -1.25 -27.68 13.50
CA ASP A 380 -0.42 -28.88 13.30
C ASP A 380 -1.05 -30.12 13.96
N GLY A 381 -1.84 -29.93 15.03
CA GLY A 381 -2.63 -30.96 15.70
C GLY A 381 -3.88 -31.41 14.94
N GLY A 382 -4.20 -30.77 13.81
CA GLY A 382 -5.33 -31.15 12.94
C GLY A 382 -6.68 -30.63 13.41
N ILE A 383 -6.71 -29.48 14.10
CA ILE A 383 -7.97 -28.82 14.50
C ILE A 383 -8.84 -28.53 13.27
N ARG A 384 -10.16 -28.75 13.40
CA ARG A 384 -11.14 -28.49 12.35
C ARG A 384 -12.18 -27.50 12.84
N LEU A 385 -12.91 -26.86 11.92
CA LEU A 385 -14.00 -25.94 12.25
C LEU A 385 -14.97 -26.51 13.29
N ALA A 386 -15.40 -27.77 13.11
CA ALA A 386 -16.33 -28.43 14.02
C ALA A 386 -15.77 -28.68 15.44
N ASP A 387 -14.45 -28.64 15.60
CA ASP A 387 -13.81 -28.72 16.92
C ASP A 387 -13.82 -27.35 17.62
N ILE A 388 -13.98 -26.24 16.87
CA ILE A 388 -14.00 -24.86 17.37
C ILE A 388 -15.44 -24.36 17.58
N MET A 389 -16.29 -24.49 16.56
CA MET A 389 -17.67 -24.01 16.58
C MET A 389 -18.55 -24.79 15.60
N ASP A 390 -19.83 -24.96 15.94
CA ASP A 390 -20.84 -25.40 14.98
C ASP A 390 -21.40 -24.17 14.24
N VAL A 391 -21.38 -24.23 12.90
CA VAL A 391 -21.83 -23.16 12.00
C VAL A 391 -22.92 -23.69 11.09
N LYS A 392 -24.07 -23.02 11.08
CA LYS A 392 -25.15 -23.25 10.11
C LYS A 392 -25.33 -22.02 9.23
N THR A 393 -25.58 -22.23 7.94
CA THR A 393 -25.88 -21.19 6.95
C THR A 393 -27.40 -21.00 6.75
N ALA A 394 -28.21 -21.71 7.54
CA ALA A 394 -29.66 -21.58 7.62
C ALA A 394 -30.09 -21.65 9.09
N ASP A 395 -31.24 -21.04 9.41
CA ASP A 395 -31.75 -20.97 10.78
C ASP A 395 -32.05 -22.38 11.32
N PRO A 396 -31.35 -22.85 12.38
CA PRO A 396 -31.61 -24.14 12.97
C PRO A 396 -32.88 -24.16 13.85
N ALA A 397 -33.53 -23.01 14.06
CA ALA A 397 -34.61 -22.84 15.04
C ALA A 397 -34.21 -23.30 16.46
N ASP A 398 -32.92 -23.14 16.80
CA ASP A 398 -32.31 -23.52 18.08
C ASP A 398 -31.72 -22.27 18.73
N ALA A 399 -32.29 -21.87 19.87
CA ALA A 399 -31.90 -20.68 20.62
C ALA A 399 -30.48 -20.75 21.22
N SER A 400 -29.82 -21.91 21.20
CA SER A 400 -28.43 -22.04 21.60
C SER A 400 -27.43 -21.56 20.54
N TYR A 401 -27.90 -21.23 19.33
CA TYR A 401 -27.10 -20.58 18.30
C TYR A 401 -27.31 -19.06 18.32
N THR A 402 -26.24 -18.32 18.06
CA THR A 402 -26.28 -16.88 17.85
C THR A 402 -26.24 -16.59 16.36
N ARG A 403 -27.20 -15.79 15.87
CA ARG A 403 -27.18 -15.30 14.49
C ARG A 403 -26.17 -14.17 14.35
N ILE A 404 -25.25 -14.30 13.40
CA ILE A 404 -24.29 -13.27 12.97
C ILE A 404 -24.40 -13.04 11.47
N LEU A 405 -23.85 -11.93 10.97
CA LEU A 405 -23.59 -11.72 9.54
C LEU A 405 -22.10 -12.00 9.29
N TYR A 406 -21.80 -12.65 8.18
CA TYR A 406 -20.46 -13.01 7.75
C TYR A 406 -20.44 -13.10 6.23
N ASN A 407 -19.52 -12.35 5.60
CA ASN A 407 -19.39 -12.31 4.15
C ASN A 407 -20.72 -12.13 3.40
N GLY A 408 -21.51 -11.17 3.87
CA GLY A 408 -22.80 -10.78 3.29
C GLY A 408 -23.98 -11.70 3.61
N LYS A 409 -23.77 -12.79 4.36
CA LYS A 409 -24.79 -13.83 4.62
C LYS A 409 -24.97 -14.09 6.10
N PRO A 410 -26.18 -14.51 6.54
CA PRO A 410 -26.38 -14.93 7.91
C PRO A 410 -25.70 -16.28 8.18
N ASN A 411 -25.02 -16.36 9.32
CA ASN A 411 -24.58 -17.60 9.95
C ASN A 411 -25.24 -17.73 11.33
N TRP A 412 -25.50 -18.95 11.75
CA TRP A 412 -25.90 -19.29 13.11
C TRP A 412 -24.74 -20.06 13.72
N VAL A 413 -24.09 -19.46 14.71
CA VAL A 413 -22.86 -19.98 15.30
C VAL A 413 -23.09 -20.39 16.75
N LYS A 414 -22.47 -21.51 17.13
CA LYS A 414 -22.41 -21.99 18.51
C LYS A 414 -20.99 -22.42 18.82
N LEU A 415 -20.35 -21.70 19.74
CA LEU A 415 -18.99 -22.00 20.17
C LEU A 415 -18.93 -23.33 20.94
N VAL A 416 -17.92 -24.15 20.67
CA VAL A 416 -17.62 -25.32 21.49
C VAL A 416 -17.01 -24.85 22.82
N PRO A 417 -17.53 -25.28 23.99
CA PRO A 417 -17.00 -24.83 25.28
C PRO A 417 -15.49 -25.06 25.43
N GLY A 418 -14.74 -24.05 25.86
CA GLY A 418 -13.28 -24.13 26.04
C GLY A 418 -12.46 -23.86 24.78
N MET A 419 -13.11 -23.56 23.64
CA MET A 419 -12.45 -23.28 22.36
C MET A 419 -12.35 -21.79 22.04
N GLU A 420 -12.52 -20.92 23.04
CA GLU A 420 -12.46 -19.46 22.88
C GLU A 420 -11.13 -19.02 22.26
N LYS A 421 -10.00 -19.61 22.67
CA LYS A 421 -8.68 -19.31 22.08
C LYS A 421 -8.64 -19.69 20.60
N ALA A 422 -9.02 -20.92 20.25
CA ALA A 422 -9.03 -21.35 18.86
C ALA A 422 -9.96 -20.48 18.01
N ALA A 423 -11.14 -20.15 18.53
CA ALA A 423 -12.09 -19.28 17.84
C ALA A 423 -11.54 -17.85 17.65
N ALA A 424 -10.88 -17.28 18.66
CA ALA A 424 -10.31 -15.94 18.58
C ALA A 424 -9.23 -15.81 17.50
N PHE A 425 -8.44 -16.86 17.25
CA PHE A 425 -7.28 -16.78 16.35
C PHE A 425 -7.41 -17.55 15.03
N LEU A 426 -8.35 -18.49 14.89
CA LEU A 426 -8.56 -19.30 13.66
C LEU A 426 -9.93 -19.06 13.01
N GLU A 427 -10.92 -18.62 13.77
CA GLU A 427 -12.26 -18.21 13.30
C GLU A 427 -12.56 -16.77 13.72
N THR A 428 -11.52 -15.92 13.65
CA THR A 428 -11.46 -14.58 14.26
C THR A 428 -12.67 -13.74 13.89
N HIS A 429 -13.05 -13.71 12.61
CA HIS A 429 -14.23 -13.02 12.09
C HIS A 429 -15.53 -13.43 12.80
N ARG A 430 -15.83 -14.74 12.80
CA ARG A 430 -17.07 -15.28 13.41
C ARG A 430 -17.07 -15.07 14.90
N TYR A 431 -15.93 -15.27 15.55
CA TYR A 431 -15.79 -15.08 16.99
C TYR A 431 -15.97 -13.62 17.38
N ALA A 432 -15.37 -12.68 16.64
CA ALA A 432 -15.51 -11.25 16.85
C ALA A 432 -16.98 -10.80 16.75
N ALA A 433 -17.72 -11.27 15.74
CA ALA A 433 -19.15 -11.01 15.62
C ALA A 433 -19.93 -11.62 16.79
N LEU A 434 -19.61 -12.86 17.17
CA LEU A 434 -20.27 -13.57 18.27
C LEU A 434 -20.13 -12.83 19.62
N VAL A 435 -18.95 -12.26 19.90
CA VAL A 435 -18.70 -11.49 21.14
C VAL A 435 -19.12 -10.02 21.05
N GLY A 436 -19.71 -9.62 19.93
CA GLY A 436 -20.38 -8.33 19.75
C GLY A 436 -19.51 -7.20 19.20
N GLY A 437 -18.41 -7.52 18.51
CA GLY A 437 -17.67 -6.57 17.68
C GLY A 437 -18.53 -6.03 16.53
N SER A 438 -18.11 -4.91 15.93
CA SER A 438 -18.81 -4.31 14.79
C SER A 438 -18.22 -4.82 13.48
N LEU A 439 -18.89 -5.81 12.88
CA LEU A 439 -18.48 -6.52 11.66
C LEU A 439 -19.38 -6.08 10.48
N GLY A 440 -19.16 -4.86 10.01
CA GLY A 440 -20.01 -4.22 9.00
C GLY A 440 -19.25 -3.54 7.87
N PHE A 441 -17.93 -3.37 7.97
CA PHE A 441 -17.11 -2.82 6.89
C PHE A 441 -17.10 -3.76 5.67
N THR A 442 -16.71 -3.23 4.51
CA THR A 442 -16.75 -3.99 3.24
C THR A 442 -15.39 -4.19 2.59
N LYS A 443 -14.51 -3.19 2.65
CA LYS A 443 -13.24 -3.12 1.95
C LYS A 443 -12.27 -2.25 2.75
N MET A 444 -11.98 -2.65 3.99
CA MET A 444 -11.06 -1.88 4.84
C MET A 444 -9.63 -2.26 4.50
N GLU A 445 -9.08 -1.55 3.52
CA GLU A 445 -7.82 -1.88 2.89
C GLU A 445 -6.64 -1.16 3.60
N GLY A 446 -5.83 -0.40 2.85
CA GLY A 446 -4.56 0.15 3.33
C GLY A 446 -4.68 0.97 4.60
N THR A 447 -3.72 0.81 5.52
CA THR A 447 -3.69 1.51 6.82
C THR A 447 -2.32 2.12 7.12
N THR A 448 -2.27 3.36 7.60
CA THR A 448 -0.99 4.02 7.93
C THR A 448 -1.11 4.97 9.11
N VAL A 449 0.02 5.49 9.61
CA VAL A 449 0.07 6.35 10.80
C VAL A 449 0.81 7.65 10.52
N ASN A 450 0.22 8.75 10.95
CA ASN A 450 0.85 10.03 11.20
C ASN A 450 1.19 10.10 12.69
N ILE A 451 2.45 9.79 13.00
CA ILE A 451 3.04 9.68 14.32
C ILE A 451 2.97 11.03 15.04
N LYS A 452 3.36 12.09 14.33
CA LYS A 452 3.45 13.45 14.89
C LYS A 452 2.13 13.91 15.49
N ASP A 453 1.02 13.67 14.78
CA ASP A 453 -0.30 14.15 15.20
C ASP A 453 -1.14 13.08 15.92
N LYS A 454 -0.58 11.88 16.14
CA LYS A 454 -1.28 10.71 16.67
C LYS A 454 -2.58 10.40 15.90
N ARG A 455 -2.45 10.27 14.59
CA ARG A 455 -3.57 9.90 13.70
C ARG A 455 -3.23 8.62 12.95
N ALA A 456 -4.20 7.72 12.80
CA ALA A 456 -4.13 6.67 11.79
C ALA A 456 -5.06 7.02 10.63
N TYR A 457 -4.78 6.46 9.46
CA TYR A 457 -5.64 6.52 8.29
C TYR A 457 -5.93 5.11 7.81
N SER A 458 -7.17 4.83 7.43
CA SER A 458 -7.57 3.57 6.83
C SER A 458 -8.41 3.83 5.59
N ALA A 459 -8.09 3.16 4.50
CA ALA A 459 -8.86 3.17 3.29
C ALA A 459 -10.15 2.37 3.47
N MET A 460 -11.23 2.88 2.91
CA MET A 460 -12.47 2.15 2.70
C MET A 460 -12.78 2.25 1.23
N SER A 461 -12.32 1.28 0.47
CA SER A 461 -12.27 1.32 -1.00
C SER A 461 -13.67 1.33 -1.57
N ARG A 462 -14.58 0.58 -0.95
CA ARG A 462 -16.00 0.63 -1.30
C ARG A 462 -16.84 0.72 -0.05
N ILE A 463 -17.85 1.59 -0.09
CA ILE A 463 -18.89 1.67 0.92
C ILE A 463 -20.16 1.11 0.30
N GLU A 464 -20.39 -0.18 0.52
CA GLU A 464 -21.51 -0.91 -0.08
C GLU A 464 -22.10 -1.96 0.87
N SER A 465 -23.04 -2.75 0.35
CA SER A 465 -23.59 -3.96 1.00
C SER A 465 -23.74 -3.87 2.53
N SER A 466 -22.83 -4.46 3.31
CA SER A 466 -22.89 -4.56 4.77
C SER A 466 -22.76 -3.24 5.50
N MET A 467 -22.24 -2.18 4.86
CA MET A 467 -22.17 -0.84 5.45
C MET A 467 -23.47 -0.04 5.28
N LEU A 468 -24.29 -0.38 4.27
CA LEU A 468 -25.45 0.44 3.90
C LEU A 468 -26.69 0.13 4.75
N ALA A 469 -27.32 1.20 5.25
CA ALA A 469 -28.56 1.08 6.01
C ALA A 469 -29.65 0.34 5.20
N GLY A 470 -30.30 -0.64 5.84
CA GLY A 470 -31.38 -1.43 5.23
C GLY A 470 -30.95 -2.53 4.26
N ASN A 471 -29.64 -2.72 4.02
CA ASN A 471 -29.16 -3.86 3.24
C ASN A 471 -29.27 -5.18 4.02
N ALA A 472 -29.53 -6.30 3.34
CA ALA A 472 -29.66 -7.62 3.98
C ALA A 472 -28.35 -8.13 4.64
N ALA A 473 -27.20 -7.66 4.15
CA ALA A 473 -25.88 -7.95 4.71
C ALA A 473 -25.53 -7.07 5.94
N ASN A 474 -26.33 -6.05 6.25
CA ASN A 474 -26.03 -5.10 7.30
C ASN A 474 -26.20 -5.72 8.70
N ALA A 475 -25.15 -5.63 9.53
CA ALA A 475 -25.15 -6.18 10.89
C ALA A 475 -25.71 -5.22 11.96
N GLY A 476 -25.97 -3.96 11.60
CA GLY A 476 -26.68 -2.97 12.42
C GLY A 476 -25.83 -1.87 13.08
N ASP A 477 -24.56 -2.12 13.41
CA ASP A 477 -23.73 -1.09 14.08
C ASP A 477 -23.23 0.01 13.13
N ILE A 478 -22.98 -0.35 11.86
CA ILE A 478 -22.50 0.55 10.81
C ILE A 478 -23.65 0.69 9.81
N GLN A 479 -24.19 1.89 9.64
CA GLN A 479 -25.34 2.18 8.78
C GLN A 479 -25.14 3.53 8.11
N VAL A 480 -24.47 3.52 6.96
CA VAL A 480 -24.02 4.73 6.25
C VAL A 480 -24.64 4.82 4.86
N GLU A 481 -24.44 5.95 4.16
CA GLU A 481 -25.12 6.27 2.90
C GLU A 481 -24.23 6.08 1.65
N GLY A 482 -22.91 6.03 1.79
CA GLY A 482 -21.96 5.94 0.67
C GLY A 482 -20.82 6.96 0.77
N PRO A 483 -20.22 7.44 -0.34
CA PRO A 483 -20.45 7.04 -1.72
C PRO A 483 -19.94 5.63 -2.01
N TYR A 484 -20.39 5.01 -3.11
CA TYR A 484 -19.95 3.67 -3.49
C TYR A 484 -18.43 3.60 -3.66
N SER A 485 -17.86 4.58 -4.35
CA SER A 485 -16.41 4.66 -4.62
C SER A 485 -15.56 4.96 -3.38
N GLY A 486 -16.12 4.91 -2.16
CA GLY A 486 -15.31 4.84 -0.96
C GLY A 486 -14.86 6.19 -0.38
N ALA A 487 -13.99 6.09 0.62
CA ALA A 487 -13.36 7.21 1.30
C ALA A 487 -12.11 6.77 2.10
N VAL A 488 -11.22 7.70 2.41
CA VAL A 488 -10.19 7.50 3.44
C VAL A 488 -10.70 8.02 4.79
N TYR A 489 -10.65 7.19 5.82
CA TYR A 489 -10.99 7.57 7.19
C TYR A 489 -9.75 7.96 7.98
N GLU A 490 -9.89 8.95 8.85
CA GLU A 490 -8.91 9.32 9.88
C GLU A 490 -9.40 8.82 11.23
N LEU A 491 -8.47 8.31 12.05
CA LEU A 491 -8.71 7.81 13.39
C LEU A 491 -7.84 8.57 14.40
N ASN A 492 -8.46 9.08 15.46
CA ASN A 492 -7.73 9.65 16.60
C ASN A 492 -7.12 8.55 17.46
N LEU A 493 -5.82 8.64 17.77
CA LEU A 493 -5.12 7.67 18.61
C LEU A 493 -4.83 8.25 20.00
N LYS A 494 -5.12 7.48 21.06
CA LYS A 494 -4.87 7.88 22.46
C LYS A 494 -4.33 6.72 23.28
N GLY A 495 -3.59 7.06 24.34
CA GLY A 495 -3.24 6.13 25.42
C GLY A 495 -4.32 6.04 26.50
N GLY A 496 -4.06 5.19 27.49
CA GLY A 496 -4.92 5.04 28.67
C GLY A 496 -6.33 4.49 28.38
N GLN A 497 -6.51 3.77 27.26
CA GLN A 497 -7.77 3.11 26.95
C GLN A 497 -7.91 1.80 27.74
N ALA A 498 -9.16 1.38 27.94
CA ALA A 498 -9.49 0.10 28.51
C ALA A 498 -10.45 -0.64 27.58
N ASP A 499 -10.40 -1.97 27.59
CA ASP A 499 -11.38 -2.78 26.90
C ASP A 499 -12.75 -2.70 27.58
N LYS A 500 -13.76 -3.30 26.96
CA LYS A 500 -15.15 -3.30 27.44
C LYS A 500 -15.34 -3.91 28.84
N THR A 501 -14.36 -4.68 29.35
CA THR A 501 -14.37 -5.22 30.71
C THR A 501 -13.75 -4.29 31.75
N GLY A 502 -13.16 -3.17 31.31
CA GLY A 502 -12.40 -2.25 32.15
C GLY A 502 -10.93 -2.63 32.30
N THR A 503 -10.45 -3.64 31.57
CA THR A 503 -9.03 -4.02 31.60
C THR A 503 -8.22 -3.04 30.77
N ALA A 504 -7.16 -2.48 31.34
CA ALA A 504 -6.30 -1.54 30.65
C ALA A 504 -5.65 -2.15 29.41
N MET A 505 -5.62 -1.39 28.30
CA MET A 505 -4.92 -1.75 27.08
C MET A 505 -3.53 -1.12 27.12
N ALA A 506 -2.48 -1.95 27.03
CA ALA A 506 -1.09 -1.52 27.18
C ALA A 506 -0.54 -0.85 25.89
N SER A 507 -1.14 0.28 25.51
CA SER A 507 -0.81 1.02 24.28
C SER A 507 -1.09 2.51 24.42
N GLU A 508 -0.23 3.32 23.79
CA GLU A 508 -0.39 4.77 23.64
C GLU A 508 -1.05 5.21 22.33
N TRP A 509 -1.50 4.22 21.53
CA TRP A 509 -1.85 4.35 20.11
C TRP A 509 -3.18 3.67 19.78
N VAL A 510 -4.13 3.64 20.71
CA VAL A 510 -5.43 3.00 20.52
C VAL A 510 -6.40 3.96 19.84
N PRO A 511 -7.05 3.58 18.72
CA PRO A 511 -8.10 4.39 18.11
C PRO A 511 -9.30 4.62 19.03
N VAL A 512 -9.78 5.86 19.11
CA VAL A 512 -10.92 6.25 19.97
C VAL A 512 -12.13 6.79 19.20
N ASP A 513 -11.94 7.17 17.95
CA ASP A 513 -12.98 7.61 17.03
C ASP A 513 -12.48 7.44 15.58
N MET A 514 -13.40 7.56 14.63
CA MET A 514 -13.09 7.44 13.20
C MET A 514 -14.12 8.23 12.37
N ALA A 515 -13.63 8.98 11.38
CA ALA A 515 -14.45 9.75 10.43
C ALA A 515 -13.73 9.91 9.09
N ALA A 516 -14.49 10.03 7.99
CA ALA A 516 -13.90 10.27 6.68
C ALA A 516 -13.21 11.64 6.59
N VAL A 517 -12.05 11.69 5.92
CA VAL A 517 -11.34 12.93 5.60
C VAL A 517 -12.09 13.62 4.45
N PRO A 518 -12.64 14.83 4.61
CA PRO A 518 -13.53 15.42 3.61
C PRO A 518 -12.95 15.55 2.19
N ALA A 519 -11.64 15.80 2.07
CA ALA A 519 -10.94 15.90 0.79
C ALA A 519 -10.69 14.54 0.10
N LEU A 520 -10.86 13.44 0.83
CA LEU A 520 -10.62 12.07 0.40
C LEU A 520 -11.90 11.24 0.42
N ILE A 521 -13.06 11.91 0.35
CA ILE A 521 -14.35 11.28 0.05
C ILE A 521 -14.51 11.30 -1.48
N SER A 522 -14.74 10.13 -2.06
CA SER A 522 -14.90 9.98 -3.50
C SER A 522 -16.19 10.63 -4.01
N GLU A 523 -16.33 10.74 -5.32
CA GLU A 523 -17.52 11.31 -5.95
C GLU A 523 -18.02 10.41 -7.07
N ASP A 524 -19.11 9.68 -6.81
CA ASP A 524 -19.80 8.89 -7.83
C ASP A 524 -20.53 9.80 -8.81
N LEU A 525 -20.28 9.63 -10.11
CA LEU A 525 -21.02 10.34 -11.16
C LEU A 525 -22.48 9.89 -11.18
N GLY A 526 -23.39 10.86 -11.20
CA GLY A 526 -24.83 10.61 -11.10
C GLY A 526 -25.32 10.31 -9.67
N GLY A 527 -24.46 10.47 -8.65
CA GLY A 527 -24.86 10.37 -7.23
C GLY A 527 -25.19 8.95 -6.77
N GLY A 528 -24.40 7.96 -7.20
CA GLY A 528 -24.43 6.61 -6.64
C GLY A 528 -23.82 5.55 -7.56
N LYS A 529 -23.68 4.34 -7.03
CA LYS A 529 -23.04 3.18 -7.67
C LYS A 529 -23.42 3.04 -9.15
N MET A 530 -22.41 3.21 -10.01
CA MET A 530 -22.47 2.96 -11.45
C MET A 530 -23.65 3.63 -12.20
N LYS A 531 -24.11 4.81 -11.76
CA LYS A 531 -25.29 5.47 -12.36
C LYS A 531 -25.02 6.23 -13.65
N GLN A 532 -23.81 6.75 -13.82
CA GLN A 532 -23.44 7.57 -14.97
C GLN A 532 -21.97 7.36 -15.32
N GLN A 533 -21.67 7.33 -16.63
CA GLN A 533 -20.29 7.36 -17.13
C GLN A 533 -19.95 8.71 -17.73
N ASP A 534 -18.70 9.13 -17.59
CA ASP A 534 -18.13 10.23 -18.39
C ASP A 534 -17.80 9.80 -19.84
N ALA A 535 -17.08 10.65 -20.58
CA ALA A 535 -16.71 10.38 -21.97
C ALA A 535 -15.72 9.21 -22.14
N LEU A 536 -14.90 8.91 -21.12
CA LEU A 536 -13.93 7.81 -21.13
C LEU A 536 -14.49 6.52 -20.56
N GLY A 537 -15.57 6.59 -19.77
CA GLY A 537 -16.20 5.44 -19.14
C GLY A 537 -16.14 5.45 -17.61
N ASN A 538 -15.46 6.43 -17.01
CA ASN A 538 -15.35 6.55 -15.55
C ASN A 538 -16.74 6.68 -14.92
N PHE A 539 -16.96 5.98 -13.82
CA PHE A 539 -18.14 6.08 -12.96
C PHE A 539 -17.92 7.00 -11.75
N ALA A 540 -16.68 7.33 -11.43
CA ALA A 540 -16.32 8.33 -10.43
C ALA A 540 -15.65 9.54 -11.08
N ASN A 541 -15.66 10.68 -10.38
CA ASN A 541 -15.02 11.90 -10.84
C ASN A 541 -13.49 11.69 -10.88
N PRO A 542 -12.86 11.71 -12.07
CA PRO A 542 -11.44 11.41 -12.20
C PRO A 542 -10.55 12.39 -11.44
N ASP A 543 -11.02 13.60 -11.09
CA ASP A 543 -10.28 14.62 -10.33
C ASP A 543 -10.35 14.47 -8.81
N LYS A 544 -10.92 13.36 -8.31
CA LYS A 544 -10.89 12.96 -6.91
C LYS A 544 -10.35 11.54 -6.78
N VAL A 545 -9.98 11.16 -5.57
CA VAL A 545 -9.70 9.76 -5.26
C VAL A 545 -10.96 8.94 -5.50
N ALA A 546 -10.86 7.79 -6.15
CA ALA A 546 -11.88 6.76 -6.16
C ALA A 546 -11.30 5.45 -5.69
N THR A 547 -12.09 4.73 -4.88
CA THR A 547 -11.78 3.42 -4.31
C THR A 547 -10.34 3.37 -3.77
N PRO A 548 -10.05 4.24 -2.77
CA PRO A 548 -8.73 4.26 -2.17
C PRO A 548 -8.44 2.90 -1.57
N ASP A 549 -7.20 2.46 -1.72
CA ASP A 549 -6.72 1.18 -1.24
C ASP A 549 -5.40 1.42 -0.50
N ASN A 550 -4.30 1.41 -1.24
CA ASN A 550 -2.96 1.48 -0.70
C ASN A 550 -2.70 2.84 -0.02
N LEU A 551 -2.36 2.84 1.28
CA LEU A 551 -2.05 4.06 2.04
C LEU A 551 -0.63 4.07 2.59
N LYS A 552 0.07 5.21 2.44
CA LYS A 552 1.31 5.44 3.18
C LYS A 552 1.53 6.89 3.56
N PHE A 553 1.89 7.12 4.82
CA PHE A 553 2.23 8.45 5.30
C PHE A 553 3.73 8.72 5.28
N SER A 554 4.11 9.91 4.79
CA SER A 554 5.45 10.48 4.92
C SER A 554 5.46 11.53 6.04
N GLU A 555 6.26 11.27 7.08
CA GLU A 555 6.41 12.17 8.22
C GLU A 555 7.09 13.48 7.80
N LYS A 556 8.19 13.40 7.03
CA LYS A 556 8.92 14.60 6.61
C LYS A 556 8.15 15.43 5.60
N LEU A 557 7.52 14.82 4.60
CA LEU A 557 6.77 15.55 3.57
C LEU A 557 5.38 15.98 4.06
N ARG A 558 4.93 15.51 5.23
CA ARG A 558 3.59 15.78 5.78
C ARG A 558 2.49 15.39 4.79
N THR A 559 2.70 14.25 4.14
CA THR A 559 1.89 13.81 2.99
C THR A 559 1.40 12.38 3.18
N LEU A 560 0.08 12.21 3.07
CA LEU A 560 -0.57 10.92 2.92
C LEU A 560 -0.62 10.60 1.42
N PHE A 561 0.03 9.52 1.02
CA PHE A 561 -0.11 8.96 -0.32
C PHE A 561 -1.27 7.96 -0.34
N VAL A 562 -2.04 8.00 -1.43
CA VAL A 562 -3.24 7.18 -1.63
C VAL A 562 -3.18 6.58 -3.04
N GLY A 563 -3.02 5.26 -3.12
CA GLY A 563 -3.20 4.47 -4.32
C GLY A 563 -4.66 4.06 -4.49
N GLU A 564 -5.10 3.92 -5.73
CA GLU A 564 -6.45 3.46 -6.09
C GLU A 564 -6.42 2.01 -6.59
N ASP A 565 -7.36 1.19 -6.12
CA ASP A 565 -7.84 -0.02 -6.79
C ASP A 565 -9.30 0.19 -7.23
N SER A 566 -9.45 0.84 -8.38
CA SER A 566 -10.74 1.30 -8.88
C SER A 566 -11.34 0.46 -9.97
N ASN A 567 -12.57 0.06 -9.69
CA ASN A 567 -13.56 -0.35 -10.67
C ASN A 567 -14.49 0.81 -11.10
N THR A 568 -14.17 2.06 -10.74
CA THR A 568 -14.91 3.25 -11.17
C THR A 568 -14.05 4.26 -11.94
N HIS A 569 -12.73 4.12 -11.94
CA HIS A 569 -11.81 4.82 -12.84
C HIS A 569 -11.21 3.90 -13.91
N VAL A 570 -11.11 4.40 -15.14
CA VAL A 570 -10.48 3.70 -16.29
C VAL A 570 -8.96 3.56 -16.11
N ASN A 571 -8.32 4.57 -15.54
CA ASN A 571 -6.93 4.55 -15.10
C ASN A 571 -6.94 4.81 -13.59
N ASN A 572 -6.31 3.94 -12.81
CA ASN A 572 -6.07 4.23 -11.41
C ASN A 572 -4.93 5.22 -11.23
N PHE A 573 -4.98 5.96 -10.13
CA PHE A 573 -4.04 7.02 -9.82
C PHE A 573 -3.31 6.79 -8.49
N LEU A 574 -2.16 7.45 -8.37
CA LEU A 574 -1.52 7.72 -7.08
C LEU A 574 -1.71 9.20 -6.76
N TRP A 575 -2.18 9.47 -5.55
CA TRP A 575 -2.42 10.81 -5.03
C TRP A 575 -1.49 11.15 -3.86
N ALA A 576 -1.19 12.43 -3.70
CA ALA A 576 -0.49 13.00 -2.57
C ALA A 576 -1.39 14.03 -1.87
N TYR A 577 -1.76 13.76 -0.63
CA TYR A 577 -2.56 14.64 0.21
C TYR A 577 -1.70 15.23 1.33
N ASN A 578 -1.42 16.53 1.25
CA ASN A 578 -0.69 17.20 2.33
C ASN A 578 -1.64 17.45 3.50
N VAL A 579 -1.33 16.87 4.66
CA VAL A 579 -2.24 16.93 5.82
C VAL A 579 -2.27 18.28 6.51
N ASP A 580 -1.28 19.14 6.28
CA ASP A 580 -1.22 20.47 6.88
C ASP A 580 -1.94 21.50 6.01
N THR A 581 -1.67 21.51 4.70
CA THR A 581 -2.28 22.45 3.73
C THR A 581 -3.63 21.97 3.19
N LYS A 582 -3.95 20.68 3.37
CA LYS A 582 -5.16 20.02 2.87
C LYS A 582 -5.24 19.97 1.33
N VAL A 583 -4.12 20.16 0.63
CA VAL A 583 -4.03 20.07 -0.82
C VAL A 583 -3.92 18.61 -1.25
N LEU A 584 -4.77 18.20 -2.19
CA LEU A 584 -4.72 16.90 -2.87
C LEU A 584 -4.10 17.08 -4.26
N SER A 585 -3.15 16.24 -4.62
CA SER A 585 -2.46 16.29 -5.91
C SER A 585 -2.33 14.92 -6.54
N ARG A 586 -2.79 14.76 -7.78
CA ARG A 586 -2.50 13.57 -8.58
C ARG A 586 -1.02 13.58 -8.95
N VAL A 587 -0.29 12.52 -8.61
CA VAL A 587 1.16 12.46 -8.85
C VAL A 587 1.56 11.43 -9.91
N LEU A 588 0.77 10.39 -10.12
CA LEU A 588 1.02 9.35 -11.13
C LEU A 588 -0.31 8.76 -11.63
N SER A 589 -0.32 8.32 -12.89
CA SER A 589 -1.39 7.48 -13.47
C SER A 589 -0.82 6.11 -13.81
N CYS A 590 -1.47 5.05 -13.33
CA CYS A 590 -1.20 3.69 -13.76
C CYS A 590 -1.71 3.48 -15.20
N PRO A 591 -1.21 2.47 -15.93
CA PRO A 591 -1.83 2.01 -17.18
C PRO A 591 -3.31 1.66 -16.98
N ALA A 592 -4.12 1.74 -18.03
CA ALA A 592 -5.56 1.50 -17.93
C ALA A 592 -5.88 0.05 -17.57
N GLY A 593 -6.88 -0.14 -16.71
CA GLY A 593 -7.23 -1.44 -16.14
C GLY A 593 -6.13 -2.06 -15.25
N ALA A 594 -5.21 -1.26 -14.73
CA ALA A 594 -4.30 -1.62 -13.63
C ALA A 594 -4.70 -0.83 -12.39
N GLU A 595 -4.33 -1.29 -11.20
CA GLU A 595 -4.41 -0.52 -9.95
C GLU A 595 -3.06 0.09 -9.53
N SER A 596 -3.06 0.95 -8.51
CA SER A 596 -1.86 1.58 -7.94
C SER A 596 -1.50 0.96 -6.58
N THR A 597 -0.53 0.04 -6.57
CA THR A 597 -0.15 -0.74 -5.39
C THR A 597 1.34 -0.64 -5.04
N GLY A 598 1.81 -1.42 -4.05
CA GLY A 598 3.20 -1.51 -3.62
C GLY A 598 3.72 -0.23 -2.98
N LEU A 599 2.83 0.55 -2.36
CA LEU A 599 3.10 1.90 -1.92
C LEU A 599 3.99 1.95 -0.68
N HIS A 600 5.13 2.63 -0.79
CA HIS A 600 5.98 2.96 0.36
C HIS A 600 6.65 4.32 0.18
N ALA A 601 6.29 5.27 1.05
CA ALA A 601 6.95 6.55 1.17
C ALA A 601 8.24 6.42 1.98
N VAL A 602 9.37 6.69 1.32
CA VAL A 602 10.71 6.63 1.90
C VAL A 602 11.23 8.05 2.03
N ASP A 603 11.19 8.56 3.26
CA ASP A 603 11.58 9.94 3.55
C ASP A 603 13.03 10.21 3.19
N GLU A 604 13.98 9.43 3.72
CA GLU A 604 15.40 9.51 3.35
C GLU A 604 16.10 8.16 3.53
N ILE A 605 16.69 7.62 2.47
CA ILE A 605 17.69 6.54 2.51
C ILE A 605 18.98 7.06 1.86
N ASN A 606 20.05 7.15 2.65
CA ASN A 606 21.34 7.74 2.25
C ASN A 606 21.18 9.14 1.61
N GLY A 607 20.25 9.94 2.13
CA GLY A 607 19.97 11.31 1.68
C GLY A 607 19.00 11.45 0.51
N TRP A 608 18.39 10.35 0.05
CA TRP A 608 17.46 10.35 -1.09
C TRP A 608 16.04 9.94 -0.68
N THR A 609 15.05 10.63 -1.24
CA THR A 609 13.62 10.37 -1.03
C THR A 609 13.04 9.57 -2.21
N TYR A 610 12.18 8.60 -1.91
CA TYR A 610 11.49 7.76 -2.90
C TYR A 610 10.03 7.56 -2.53
N VAL A 611 9.17 7.34 -3.52
CA VAL A 611 7.83 6.78 -3.31
C VAL A 611 7.75 5.50 -4.14
N MET A 612 7.84 4.35 -3.50
CA MET A 612 7.63 3.06 -4.16
C MET A 612 6.23 3.01 -4.74
N SER A 613 6.08 2.52 -5.97
CA SER A 613 4.81 2.48 -6.69
C SER A 613 4.89 1.39 -7.74
N ASN A 614 4.20 0.30 -7.51
CA ASN A 614 3.99 -0.74 -8.50
C ASN A 614 2.60 -0.55 -9.11
N PHE A 615 2.29 -1.30 -10.16
CA PHE A 615 0.92 -1.49 -10.59
C PHE A 615 0.72 -2.98 -10.85
N GLN A 616 -0.50 -3.47 -10.71
CA GLN A 616 -0.83 -4.87 -11.02
C GLN A 616 -1.88 -5.02 -12.12
N HIS A 617 -1.96 -6.25 -12.65
CA HIS A 617 -2.99 -6.83 -13.52
C HIS A 617 -3.45 -5.99 -14.72
N VAL A 618 -2.52 -5.21 -15.28
CA VAL A 618 -2.79 -4.26 -16.37
C VAL A 618 -3.66 -4.79 -17.51
N GLY A 619 -4.63 -3.96 -17.90
CA GLY A 619 -5.60 -4.30 -18.92
C GLY A 619 -6.60 -5.36 -18.44
N ASP A 620 -6.96 -5.35 -17.16
CA ASP A 620 -8.12 -6.07 -16.66
C ASP A 620 -9.41 -5.36 -17.08
N TRP A 621 -9.77 -5.61 -18.34
CA TRP A 621 -10.82 -4.88 -19.03
C TRP A 621 -12.22 -5.26 -18.54
N GLU A 622 -12.69 -4.58 -17.50
CA GLU A 622 -14.06 -4.66 -17.01
C GLU A 622 -15.09 -3.99 -17.94
N SER A 623 -16.25 -4.61 -18.10
CA SER A 623 -17.42 -4.02 -18.76
C SER A 623 -18.47 -3.64 -17.70
N PRO A 624 -19.09 -2.45 -17.78
CA PRO A 624 -19.00 -1.48 -18.89
C PRO A 624 -17.92 -0.40 -18.73
N LEU A 625 -17.10 -0.43 -17.68
CA LEU A 625 -16.12 0.61 -17.34
C LEU A 625 -15.20 0.95 -18.53
N HIS A 626 -14.60 -0.08 -19.16
CA HIS A 626 -13.57 0.10 -20.18
C HIS A 626 -14.08 0.04 -21.63
N ASP A 627 -15.39 -0.14 -21.84
CA ASP A 627 -15.96 -0.40 -23.18
C ASP A 627 -15.65 0.71 -24.19
N LYS A 628 -15.53 1.96 -23.74
CA LYS A 628 -15.26 3.13 -24.60
C LYS A 628 -13.79 3.28 -25.01
N VAL A 629 -12.86 2.66 -24.28
CA VAL A 629 -11.41 2.86 -24.48
C VAL A 629 -10.66 1.59 -24.90
N LYS A 630 -11.19 0.41 -24.53
CA LYS A 630 -10.51 -0.89 -24.69
C LYS A 630 -9.99 -1.13 -26.10
N ALA A 631 -10.80 -0.84 -27.13
CA ALA A 631 -10.42 -1.07 -28.52
C ALA A 631 -9.16 -0.30 -28.94
N GLN A 632 -8.94 0.90 -28.37
CA GLN A 632 -7.77 1.73 -28.66
C GLN A 632 -6.59 1.40 -27.73
N LEU A 633 -6.85 1.05 -26.46
CA LEU A 633 -5.81 0.86 -25.46
C LEU A 633 -5.25 -0.57 -25.38
N ASP A 634 -6.04 -1.62 -25.64
CA ASP A 634 -5.60 -3.02 -25.50
C ASP A 634 -4.37 -3.36 -26.37
N PRO A 635 -4.26 -2.94 -27.64
CA PRO A 635 -3.06 -3.19 -28.43
C PRO A 635 -1.79 -2.55 -27.83
N LEU A 636 -1.92 -1.35 -27.25
CA LEU A 636 -0.81 -0.63 -26.63
C LEU A 636 -0.37 -1.29 -25.32
N VAL A 637 -1.34 -1.63 -24.47
CA VAL A 637 -1.10 -2.36 -23.22
C VAL A 637 -0.38 -3.68 -23.47
N ARG A 638 -0.85 -4.48 -24.44
CA ARG A 638 -0.21 -5.76 -24.80
C ARG A 638 1.23 -5.59 -25.26
N ALA A 639 1.50 -4.55 -26.06
CA ALA A 639 2.83 -4.24 -26.55
C ALA A 639 3.80 -3.85 -25.42
N ASN A 640 3.32 -3.15 -24.39
CA ASN A 640 4.15 -2.65 -23.30
C ASN A 640 4.38 -3.70 -22.19
N TYR A 641 3.43 -4.63 -21.98
CA TYR A 641 3.37 -5.44 -20.76
C TYR A 641 3.22 -6.94 -21.01
N LYS A 642 4.06 -7.47 -21.90
CA LYS A 642 4.17 -8.92 -22.19
C LYS A 642 2.79 -9.55 -22.46
N ASP A 643 1.97 -8.93 -23.30
CA ASP A 643 0.61 -9.39 -23.60
C ASP A 643 -0.35 -9.45 -22.38
N ARG A 644 -0.18 -8.50 -21.44
CA ARG A 644 -0.88 -8.42 -20.13
C ARG A 644 -0.48 -9.47 -19.10
N PHE A 645 0.65 -10.16 -19.31
CA PHE A 645 1.21 -11.05 -18.30
C PHE A 645 2.26 -10.36 -17.42
N GLY A 646 2.75 -9.18 -17.81
CA GLY A 646 3.79 -8.46 -17.08
C GLY A 646 3.24 -7.24 -16.36
N ALA A 647 3.83 -6.93 -15.22
CA ALA A 647 3.56 -5.71 -14.45
C ALA A 647 4.88 -5.12 -13.94
N ALA A 648 4.94 -3.79 -13.78
CA ALA A 648 6.19 -3.12 -13.40
C ALA A 648 6.30 -2.96 -11.89
N VAL A 649 7.49 -3.26 -11.36
CA VAL A 649 7.89 -2.91 -9.99
C VAL A 649 8.82 -1.72 -10.07
N GLY A 650 8.56 -0.65 -9.31
CA GLY A 650 9.33 0.57 -9.45
C GLY A 650 9.02 1.65 -8.41
N TYR A 651 9.46 2.86 -8.70
CA TYR A 651 9.36 3.99 -7.79
C TYR A 651 9.28 5.32 -8.52
N LEU A 652 8.71 6.31 -7.83
CA LEU A 652 8.67 7.71 -8.22
C LEU A 652 9.85 8.44 -7.56
N THR A 653 10.59 9.22 -8.36
CA THR A 653 11.67 10.09 -7.88
C THR A 653 11.86 11.29 -8.81
N GLY A 654 12.84 12.15 -8.52
CA GLY A 654 13.24 13.26 -9.38
C GLY A 654 14.07 12.80 -10.59
N ASP A 655 13.91 13.47 -11.74
CA ASP A 655 14.64 13.21 -12.99
C ASP A 655 15.27 14.52 -13.52
N PRO A 656 16.58 14.57 -13.84
CA PRO A 656 17.57 13.47 -13.91
C PRO A 656 18.22 13.06 -12.59
N THR A 657 17.96 13.79 -11.51
CA THR A 657 18.54 13.54 -10.18
C THR A 657 17.42 13.35 -9.18
N GLY A 658 17.56 12.36 -8.31
CA GLY A 658 16.59 12.04 -7.27
C GLY A 658 16.32 13.20 -6.32
N VAL A 659 15.28 13.05 -5.50
CA VAL A 659 14.86 14.08 -4.55
C VAL A 659 15.79 14.05 -3.33
N ARG A 660 16.34 15.21 -2.98
CA ARG A 660 16.97 15.47 -1.68
C ARG A 660 16.18 16.52 -0.91
N LEU A 661 15.97 16.28 0.38
CA LEU A 661 15.33 17.23 1.28
C LEU A 661 16.35 18.16 1.94
N ALA A 662 17.61 17.73 2.05
CA ALA A 662 18.72 18.61 2.40
C ALA A 662 19.16 19.43 1.19
N LYS A 663 19.47 20.72 1.41
CA LYS A 663 20.06 21.58 0.39
C LYS A 663 21.48 21.09 0.09
N ALA A 664 21.78 20.89 -1.19
CA ALA A 664 23.08 20.41 -1.68
C ALA A 664 24.19 21.46 -1.51
#